data_AF-A0A6H1Q3T7-F1
#
_entry.id   AF-A0A6H1Q3T7-F1
#
_cell.length_a   1.000
_cell.length_b   1.000
_cell.length_c   1.000
_cell.angle_alpha   90.00
_cell.angle_beta   90.00
_cell.angle_gamma   90.00
#
_symmetry.space_group_name_H-M   'P 1'
#
loop_
_entity.id
_entity.type
_entity.pdbx_description
1 polymer ?
#
loop_
_entity_poly.entity_id
_entity_poly.type
_entity_poly.pdbx_seq_one_letter_code
_entity_poly.pdbx_strand_id
1 'polypeptide(L)'
;MSEKLNIQKKLLNSYKLLFASKKGFLDPIKWYPKTAKEIDDLLKSFIKESSSDAKKFENELKDFLETSFAQIIENDLTLSAKRSDHHEWLTEDKKIWKNANSTNAQFAWYESQSAFKIGNSAFNELDISTDGVLSLLEDPKRSGSWRTRGMVVGDVQSGKTSHYTGLITKAIDSGYKLIIVLSGIYNALRAQTQKRIEESTIKTTQPGELNKVFFATSKPDYIYRDGIRIIQAENDFSAASAKQISMTNLDPTIMIIKKNVPVLTNILMWLEKQDGIERTDKEWSWNEAKWKNDNHRQLLPKFQLSCDQPFLLIDDECDSASIDISPRKFKGPQDTWNEEQREAFRNTDPSKTNQLIRRILMCFKRNAYIGYTATPLANAFINYDSHTNDDGLDIFPTDFIRLLKRYDDHVGPEDVFGIAEKNYDPDEEIVSLSEDIDKNDRPQVKWVYDYRDDFDDPTFINEDGSIDEKERDEKYRQEAKDKNDVKGWLPLFHGMGHQCLYKQEDCLPPSLKEAINVFLINIATRYLRKKHNEHNSMLIHVSRFKGVQGSVVLQVKKYLKDLKDKTCYGQDQEIKNVIKKEFHNIWDNDTKKNFDLDKFPQTGEIEFKSLWDKIMEVITSETNPLDVVQINSQSDDILDYDRHENGWNVIVVGGAAISRGITLEGLNVSYFTRVAKIPTSDTLIQMGRWFGYRKGYEDLWRVYVPKTLHILFRQFSFTMEKARERFHELSEDGRRPIDYGMEIPCFPGWNLVSKTKGRDIEIVKEPYSSFTASSRTPVLYYKNKERIENIDLTKKLIDSLGNKYETEVEINKKLKSEKILTPTAFKDEKIDNELPIDEIRERIFKKGSKQVKLSKAYLWRNVDVDKIINFFGHYKSPTNLEWTCKIIAQQIKLLSINKKKNGSPILDKWNLGIFSAKDGINYPKFEFGSNKINVSLQQRTIKNHYNNFYSIKTLSDPQAEFMDINADQYNKGINKWLNLYKKTGKCVIKRKQINFLPAHFKQKLRQQRKEGLVIIYPWSTNFIKDFDKDQDINIGWQIITPPTRDEDDDDKLVFSKALNQPSRELRDEELKEIFNLDLFA
;
A
#
# COMPACT_ATOMS: atom_id res chain seq x y z
N MET A 1 -10.92 13.63 40.14
CA MET A 1 -9.47 13.30 40.10
C MET A 1 -8.70 14.36 40.88
N SER A 2 -7.83 13.95 41.81
CA SER A 2 -7.35 14.78 42.93
C SER A 2 -6.19 15.74 42.57
N GLU A 3 -6.15 16.88 43.25
CA GLU A 3 -5.07 17.90 43.27
C GLU A 3 -3.64 17.30 43.30
N LYS A 4 -3.47 16.12 43.90
CA LYS A 4 -2.22 15.34 43.92
C LYS A 4 -1.68 14.88 42.56
N LEU A 5 -2.52 14.49 41.58
CA LEU A 5 -2.06 14.03 40.25
C LEU A 5 -1.43 15.17 39.44
N ASN A 6 -2.03 16.36 39.51
CA ASN A 6 -1.53 17.55 38.80
C ASN A 6 -0.18 18.02 39.37
N ILE A 7 0.03 17.89 40.67
CA ILE A 7 1.32 18.17 41.31
C ILE A 7 2.39 17.20 40.79
N GLN A 8 2.06 15.91 40.64
CA GLN A 8 3.00 14.90 40.09
C GLN A 8 3.34 15.16 38.61
N LYS A 9 2.37 15.56 37.77
CA LYS A 9 2.63 15.93 36.37
C LYS A 9 3.61 17.10 36.22
N LYS A 10 3.48 18.15 37.06
CA LYS A 10 4.39 19.31 37.05
C LYS A 10 5.82 18.96 37.49
N LEU A 11 5.94 18.07 38.48
CA LEU A 11 7.23 17.55 38.95
C LEU A 11 7.91 16.66 37.89
N LEU A 12 7.17 15.78 37.20
CA LEU A 12 7.68 14.92 36.12
C LEU A 12 8.24 15.73 34.95
N ASN A 13 7.58 16.83 34.58
CA ASN A 13 8.05 17.72 33.51
C ASN A 13 9.31 18.51 33.89
N SER A 14 9.45 18.91 35.16
CA SER A 14 10.64 19.62 35.65
C SER A 14 11.85 18.68 35.79
N TYR A 15 11.60 17.43 36.19
CA TYR A 15 12.62 16.39 36.38
C TYR A 15 13.34 15.95 35.09
N LYS A 16 12.70 16.16 33.92
CA LYS A 16 13.24 15.85 32.59
C LYS A 16 14.62 16.46 32.31
N LEU A 17 14.83 17.71 32.73
CA LEU A 17 16.11 18.42 32.53
C LEU A 17 17.25 17.73 33.30
N LEU A 18 16.96 17.29 34.52
CA LEU A 18 17.91 16.57 35.37
C LEU A 18 18.24 15.19 34.80
N PHE A 19 17.22 14.49 34.26
CA PHE A 19 17.38 13.19 33.59
C PHE A 19 18.28 13.31 32.35
N ALA A 20 18.08 14.36 31.54
CA ALA A 20 18.92 14.64 30.38
C ALA A 20 20.38 14.94 30.78
N SER A 21 20.58 15.80 31.79
CA SER A 21 21.93 16.11 32.26
C SER A 21 22.67 14.87 32.77
N LYS A 22 22.01 14.00 33.56
CA LYS A 22 22.58 12.73 34.06
C LYS A 22 22.96 11.75 32.94
N LYS A 23 22.31 11.82 31.78
CA LYS A 23 22.59 10.98 30.60
C LYS A 23 23.68 11.56 29.69
N GLY A 24 24.27 12.72 30.04
CA GLY A 24 25.41 13.31 29.34
C GLY A 24 25.05 14.12 28.08
N PHE A 25 23.82 14.60 27.95
CA PHE A 25 23.44 15.46 26.83
C PHE A 25 24.11 16.85 26.92
N LEU A 26 24.70 17.30 25.80
CA LEU A 26 25.47 18.53 25.68
C LEU A 26 24.67 19.81 25.98
N ASP A 27 23.35 19.81 25.75
CA ASP A 27 22.42 20.90 26.10
C ASP A 27 21.10 20.29 26.66
N PRO A 28 21.01 20.08 27.99
CA PRO A 28 19.89 19.38 28.62
C PRO A 28 18.53 20.07 28.44
N ILE A 29 18.52 21.38 28.18
CA ILE A 29 17.29 22.17 28.00
C ILE A 29 16.58 21.82 26.68
N LYS A 30 17.32 21.29 25.68
CA LYS A 30 16.81 20.91 24.36
C LYS A 30 16.41 19.45 24.21
N TRP A 31 16.62 18.61 25.23
CA TRP A 31 16.25 17.20 25.19
C TRP A 31 14.78 16.98 25.62
N TYR A 32 14.07 16.14 24.87
CA TYR A 32 12.69 15.71 25.13
C TYR A 32 12.60 14.20 24.84
N PRO A 33 11.75 13.43 25.54
CA PRO A 33 11.56 12.02 25.24
C PRO A 33 10.82 11.88 23.90
N LYS A 34 11.47 11.27 22.91
CA LYS A 34 10.98 11.11 21.52
C LYS A 34 10.54 9.69 21.19
N THR A 35 10.82 8.75 22.09
CA THR A 35 10.45 7.34 21.95
C THR A 35 9.68 6.87 23.19
N ALA A 36 8.81 5.89 23.04
CA ALA A 36 8.08 5.27 24.15
C ALA A 36 9.01 4.77 25.27
N LYS A 37 10.25 4.40 24.92
CA LYS A 37 11.28 3.99 25.89
C LYS A 37 11.88 5.15 26.67
N GLU A 38 12.13 6.29 26.03
CA GLU A 38 12.57 7.49 26.75
C GLU A 38 11.46 8.04 27.65
N ILE A 39 10.21 7.90 27.22
CA ILE A 39 9.02 8.14 28.03
C ILE A 39 9.02 7.23 29.26
N ASP A 40 9.22 5.92 29.06
CA ASP A 40 9.20 4.92 30.13
C ASP A 40 10.41 5.03 31.07
N ASP A 41 11.60 5.36 30.55
CA ASP A 41 12.82 5.56 31.34
C ASP A 41 12.76 6.86 32.16
N LEU A 42 12.25 7.94 31.56
CA LEU A 42 11.98 9.20 32.25
C LEU A 42 10.94 8.99 33.36
N LEU A 43 9.86 8.26 33.07
CA LEU A 43 8.81 7.96 34.01
C LEU A 43 9.30 7.06 35.15
N LYS A 44 10.03 5.99 34.85
CA LYS A 44 10.61 5.09 35.85
C LYS A 44 11.64 5.79 36.71
N SER A 45 12.50 6.61 36.11
CA SER A 45 13.48 7.40 36.87
C SER A 45 12.79 8.38 37.80
N PHE A 46 11.74 9.05 37.32
CA PHE A 46 10.92 9.95 38.11
C PHE A 46 10.20 9.24 39.25
N ILE A 47 9.55 8.10 38.99
CA ILE A 47 8.83 7.30 40.01
C ILE A 47 9.80 6.75 41.06
N LYS A 48 11.01 6.38 40.65
CA LYS A 48 12.05 5.86 41.56
C LYS A 48 12.60 6.94 42.49
N GLU A 49 12.71 8.18 42.03
CA GLU A 49 13.23 9.32 42.81
C GLU A 49 12.12 10.14 43.53
N SER A 50 10.84 9.86 43.24
CA SER A 50 9.67 10.56 43.81
C SER A 50 8.95 9.76 44.91
N SER A 51 8.09 10.44 45.69
CA SER A 51 7.31 9.82 46.79
C SER A 51 6.27 8.77 46.31
N SER A 52 5.78 7.93 47.22
CA SER A 52 4.82 6.83 46.96
C SER A 52 3.52 7.25 46.25
N ASP A 53 3.17 8.53 46.27
CA ASP A 53 2.01 9.08 45.57
C ASP A 53 2.19 9.12 44.02
N ALA A 54 3.41 9.22 43.46
CA ALA A 54 3.64 9.21 42.00
C ALA A 54 3.37 7.82 41.39
N LYS A 55 3.75 6.77 42.13
CA LYS A 55 3.56 5.37 41.75
C LYS A 55 2.09 4.96 41.70
N LYS A 56 1.22 5.62 42.50
CA LYS A 56 -0.24 5.39 42.43
C LYS A 56 -0.87 5.88 41.13
N PHE A 57 -0.21 6.80 40.42
CA PHE A 57 -0.71 7.40 39.18
C PHE A 57 0.14 7.03 37.95
N GLU A 58 0.88 5.91 38.01
CA GLU A 58 1.84 5.51 36.98
C GLU A 58 1.22 5.41 35.58
N ASN A 59 0.01 4.86 35.47
CA ASN A 59 -0.69 4.74 34.19
C ASN A 59 -1.18 6.11 33.66
N GLU A 60 -1.75 6.98 34.51
CA GLU A 60 -2.20 8.32 34.06
C GLU A 60 -1.05 9.29 33.78
N LEU A 61 0.16 9.01 34.27
CA LEU A 61 1.39 9.73 33.94
C LEU A 61 2.06 9.16 32.68
N LYS A 62 2.01 7.84 32.45
CA LYS A 62 2.43 7.22 31.21
C LYS A 62 1.57 7.67 30.04
N ASP A 63 0.24 7.66 30.18
CA ASP A 63 -0.69 8.22 29.20
C ASP A 63 -0.45 9.72 28.99
N PHE A 64 -0.15 10.49 30.03
CA PHE A 64 0.18 11.91 29.87
C PHE A 64 1.46 12.11 29.06
N LEU A 65 2.51 11.30 29.25
CA LEU A 65 3.73 11.36 28.44
C LEU A 65 3.51 10.83 27.02
N GLU A 66 2.77 9.73 26.85
CA GLU A 66 2.46 9.17 25.53
C GLU A 66 1.53 10.09 24.74
N THR A 67 0.53 10.73 25.35
CA THR A 67 -0.34 11.68 24.63
C THR A 67 0.39 13.01 24.35
N SER A 68 1.29 13.45 25.23
CA SER A 68 2.03 14.70 25.04
C SER A 68 3.26 14.56 24.13
N PHE A 69 3.76 13.33 23.89
CA PHE A 69 5.00 13.08 23.15
C PHE A 69 4.94 11.93 22.11
N ALA A 70 3.95 11.03 22.11
CA ALA A 70 3.73 10.04 21.02
C ALA A 70 3.00 10.65 19.81
N GLN A 71 2.30 11.78 20.00
CA GLN A 71 1.86 12.65 18.91
C GLN A 71 2.98 13.56 18.39
N ILE A 72 4.22 13.49 18.92
CA ILE A 72 5.37 14.26 18.41
C ILE A 72 6.29 13.30 17.67
N ILE A 73 6.39 13.30 16.35
CA ILE A 73 5.69 13.96 15.23
C ILE A 73 6.43 13.31 14.05
N GLU A 74 5.72 12.93 12.98
CA GLU A 74 6.34 12.62 11.69
C GLU A 74 7.32 13.74 11.30
N ASN A 75 8.59 13.57 11.63
CA ASN A 75 9.64 14.45 11.13
C ASN A 75 9.98 14.00 9.72
N ASP A 76 10.49 14.91 8.89
CA ASP A 76 11.12 14.51 7.62
C ASP A 76 12.07 13.35 7.87
N LEU A 77 11.74 12.18 7.35
CA LEU A 77 12.61 11.03 7.48
C LEU A 77 13.70 11.16 6.44
N THR A 78 14.91 11.44 6.86
CA THR A 78 16.05 11.48 5.93
C THR A 78 16.87 10.20 6.10
N LEU A 79 16.72 9.28 5.15
CA LEU A 79 17.74 8.26 4.92
C LEU A 79 18.95 8.91 4.30
N SER A 80 19.96 9.15 5.10
CA SER A 80 21.26 9.58 4.63
C SER A 80 22.30 8.84 5.45
N ALA A 81 23.30 8.23 4.81
CA ALA A 81 24.57 8.10 5.51
C ALA A 81 25.44 9.27 5.14
N LYS A 82 26.14 9.80 6.14
CA LYS A 82 27.24 10.71 5.89
C LYS A 82 28.27 9.98 5.03
N ARG A 83 28.52 10.46 3.81
CA ARG A 83 29.71 10.05 3.06
C ARG A 83 30.94 10.48 3.86
N SER A 84 32.03 9.73 3.76
CA SER A 84 33.30 10.13 4.37
C SER A 84 33.89 11.43 3.78
N ASP A 85 33.53 11.78 2.54
CA ASP A 85 33.99 12.96 1.80
C ASP A 85 32.94 14.08 1.69
N HIS A 86 31.77 13.94 2.32
CA HIS A 86 30.81 15.03 2.46
C HIS A 86 31.23 15.94 3.62
N HIS A 87 31.19 17.26 3.41
CA HIS A 87 31.53 18.24 4.43
C HIS A 87 30.31 19.10 4.75
N GLU A 88 29.92 19.15 6.03
CA GLU A 88 28.89 20.08 6.49
C GLU A 88 29.30 21.52 6.13
N TRP A 89 28.47 22.20 5.35
CA TRP A 89 28.84 23.49 4.77
C TRP A 89 27.77 24.58 4.90
N LEU A 90 26.50 24.21 5.10
CA LEU A 90 25.37 25.14 5.15
C LEU A 90 25.18 25.73 6.56
N THR A 91 26.02 26.69 6.91
CA THR A 91 25.95 27.45 8.17
C THR A 91 24.96 28.62 8.06
N GLU A 92 24.51 29.19 9.18
CA GLU A 92 23.53 30.30 9.18
C GLU A 92 24.04 31.55 8.43
N ASP A 93 25.35 31.84 8.45
CA ASP A 93 25.97 32.94 7.69
C ASP A 93 25.94 32.71 6.17
N LYS A 94 25.88 31.46 5.72
CA LYS A 94 25.72 31.14 4.29
C LYS A 94 24.27 31.20 3.81
N LYS A 95 23.29 31.28 4.72
CA LYS A 95 21.86 31.42 4.38
C LYS A 95 21.52 32.89 4.09
N ILE A 96 22.05 33.41 2.98
CA ILE A 96 21.92 34.83 2.62
C ILE A 96 20.47 35.31 2.51
N TRP A 97 19.52 34.40 2.27
CA TRP A 97 18.08 34.67 2.23
C TRP A 97 17.47 34.99 3.60
N LYS A 98 18.14 34.64 4.72
CA LYS A 98 17.71 35.04 6.07
C LYS A 98 18.13 36.46 6.44
N ASN A 99 18.95 37.11 5.61
CA ASN A 99 19.35 38.49 5.85
C ASN A 99 18.26 39.44 5.34
N ALA A 100 17.61 40.17 6.24
CA ALA A 100 16.55 41.12 5.93
C ALA A 100 16.94 42.22 4.93
N ASN A 101 18.25 42.46 4.72
CA ASN A 101 18.77 43.44 3.75
C ASN A 101 19.04 42.84 2.36
N SER A 102 18.83 41.54 2.15
CA SER A 102 19.12 40.86 0.89
C SER A 102 17.94 40.94 -0.08
N THR A 103 17.71 42.13 -0.66
CA THR A 103 16.59 42.38 -1.60
C THR A 103 16.68 41.59 -2.91
N ASN A 104 17.82 40.93 -3.18
CA ASN A 104 18.08 40.16 -4.40
C ASN A 104 18.16 38.64 -4.16
N ALA A 105 17.92 38.16 -2.92
CA ALA A 105 17.91 36.72 -2.66
C ALA A 105 16.67 36.07 -3.28
N GLN A 106 16.89 34.98 -4.02
CA GLN A 106 15.82 34.26 -4.72
C GLN A 106 14.86 33.59 -3.74
N PHE A 107 15.37 33.02 -2.64
CA PHE A 107 14.48 32.35 -1.67
C PHE A 107 13.65 33.35 -0.87
N ALA A 108 14.20 34.53 -0.54
CA ALA A 108 13.43 35.59 0.13
C ALA A 108 12.30 36.12 -0.77
N TRP A 109 12.54 36.22 -2.08
CA TRP A 109 11.49 36.52 -3.04
C TRP A 109 10.42 35.41 -3.08
N TYR A 110 10.83 34.15 -3.16
CA TYR A 110 9.93 33.01 -3.15
C TYR A 110 9.03 32.99 -1.90
N GLU A 111 9.60 33.24 -0.72
CA GLU A 111 8.88 33.40 0.54
C GLU A 111 7.83 34.52 0.44
N SER A 112 8.19 35.70 -0.05
CA SER A 112 7.25 36.82 -0.20
C SER A 112 6.04 36.50 -1.08
N GLN A 113 6.22 35.67 -2.11
CA GLN A 113 5.16 35.31 -3.05
C GLN A 113 4.32 34.11 -2.57
N SER A 114 4.92 33.19 -1.81
CA SER A 114 4.34 31.87 -1.54
C SER A 114 3.87 31.69 -0.10
N ALA A 115 4.50 32.36 0.87
CA ALA A 115 4.11 32.23 2.29
C ALA A 115 2.67 32.67 2.53
N PHE A 116 2.21 33.73 1.85
CA PHE A 116 0.81 34.17 1.91
C PHE A 116 -0.16 33.13 1.31
N LYS A 117 0.22 32.46 0.21
CA LYS A 117 -0.63 31.48 -0.50
C LYS A 117 -0.75 30.16 0.27
N ILE A 118 0.35 29.67 0.82
CA ILE A 118 0.44 28.34 1.45
C ILE A 118 0.22 28.43 2.98
N GLY A 119 0.44 29.61 3.56
CA GLY A 119 0.39 29.87 4.99
C GLY A 119 1.78 29.79 5.64
N ASN A 120 2.06 30.71 6.57
CA ASN A 120 3.39 30.87 7.17
C ASN A 120 3.92 29.60 7.86
N SER A 121 3.07 28.84 8.55
CA SER A 121 3.50 27.61 9.23
C SER A 121 4.00 26.56 8.24
N ALA A 122 3.20 26.25 7.22
CA ALA A 122 3.55 25.28 6.19
C ALA A 122 4.76 25.73 5.35
N PHE A 123 4.90 27.05 5.13
CA PHE A 123 6.07 27.59 4.44
C PHE A 123 7.35 27.46 5.29
N ASN A 124 7.28 27.72 6.61
CA ASN A 124 8.43 27.53 7.50
C ASN A 124 8.92 26.07 7.53
N GLU A 125 8.00 25.10 7.47
CA GLU A 125 8.38 23.69 7.40
C GLU A 125 9.03 23.34 6.04
N LEU A 126 8.53 23.91 4.94
CA LEU A 126 9.19 23.84 3.63
C LEU A 126 10.60 24.46 3.68
N ASP A 127 10.77 25.60 4.34
CA ASP A 127 12.06 26.25 4.55
C ASP A 127 13.03 25.31 5.27
N ILE A 128 12.63 24.76 6.42
CA ILE A 128 13.45 23.80 7.18
C ILE A 128 13.77 22.54 6.35
N SER A 129 12.78 22.02 5.62
CA SER A 129 12.94 20.80 4.80
C SER A 129 13.94 21.00 3.66
N THR A 130 13.82 22.12 2.95
CA THR A 130 14.71 22.49 1.85
C THR A 130 16.12 22.84 2.32
N ASP A 131 16.28 23.44 3.51
CA ASP A 131 17.58 23.58 4.19
C ASP A 131 18.23 22.21 4.41
N GLY A 132 17.45 21.25 4.89
CA GLY A 132 17.89 19.88 5.10
C GLY A 132 18.38 19.22 3.81
N VAL A 133 17.64 19.33 2.70
CA VAL A 133 18.08 18.79 1.41
C VAL A 133 19.33 19.51 0.87
N LEU A 134 19.38 20.85 0.96
CA LEU A 134 20.53 21.62 0.51
C LEU A 134 21.79 21.27 1.30
N SER A 135 21.66 21.03 2.61
CA SER A 135 22.78 20.63 3.47
C SER A 135 23.40 19.30 3.07
N LEU A 136 22.63 18.40 2.43
CA LEU A 136 23.09 17.11 1.90
C LEU A 136 23.73 17.22 0.51
N LEU A 137 23.57 18.36 -0.16
CA LEU A 137 24.34 18.69 -1.35
C LEU A 137 25.73 19.20 -0.97
N GLU A 138 26.62 19.36 -1.94
CA GLU A 138 27.95 19.93 -1.70
C GLU A 138 27.96 21.45 -1.86
N ASP A 139 28.83 22.14 -1.12
CA ASP A 139 29.07 23.57 -1.33
C ASP A 139 29.49 23.81 -2.79
N PRO A 140 28.74 24.60 -3.59
CA PRO A 140 29.06 24.83 -5.00
C PRO A 140 30.43 25.52 -5.19
N LYS A 141 30.97 26.15 -4.14
CA LYS A 141 32.31 26.77 -4.14
C LYS A 141 33.43 25.78 -3.78
N ARG A 142 33.09 24.56 -3.34
CA ARG A 142 34.08 23.50 -3.04
C ARG A 142 34.85 23.12 -4.30
N SER A 143 36.17 23.09 -4.18
CA SER A 143 37.08 22.65 -5.23
C SER A 143 37.06 21.13 -5.40
N GLY A 144 37.52 20.64 -6.56
CA GLY A 144 37.57 19.22 -6.87
C GLY A 144 36.26 18.67 -7.44
N SER A 145 36.25 17.37 -7.69
CA SER A 145 35.10 16.67 -8.28
C SER A 145 34.19 16.12 -7.20
N TRP A 146 32.88 16.26 -7.38
CA TRP A 146 31.88 15.69 -6.49
C TRP A 146 30.58 15.41 -7.22
N ARG A 147 29.88 14.38 -6.74
CA ARG A 147 28.68 13.84 -7.36
C ARG A 147 27.71 13.45 -6.27
N THR A 148 26.56 14.12 -6.21
CA THR A 148 25.49 13.79 -5.27
C THR A 148 24.29 13.23 -6.03
N ARG A 149 23.68 12.17 -5.51
CA ARG A 149 22.48 11.48 -5.99
C ARG A 149 21.52 11.30 -4.83
N GLY A 150 20.49 12.13 -4.81
CA GLY A 150 19.43 12.10 -3.82
C GLY A 150 18.08 11.76 -4.41
N MET A 151 17.14 11.37 -3.56
CA MET A 151 15.72 11.31 -3.89
C MET A 151 14.91 11.96 -2.77
N VAL A 152 13.88 12.71 -3.15
CA VAL A 152 12.88 13.27 -2.24
C VAL A 152 11.54 12.60 -2.57
N VAL A 153 10.95 11.99 -1.56
CA VAL A 153 9.70 11.25 -1.67
C VAL A 153 8.63 12.05 -0.93
N GLY A 154 7.56 12.42 -1.62
CA GLY A 154 6.41 13.07 -0.97
C GLY A 154 5.12 12.57 -1.56
N ASP A 155 4.06 12.49 -0.75
CA ASP A 155 2.75 11.98 -1.15
C ASP A 155 2.16 12.72 -2.37
N VAL A 156 1.13 12.16 -2.98
CA VAL A 156 0.45 12.77 -4.13
C VAL A 156 -0.11 14.12 -3.71
N GLN A 157 0.26 15.20 -4.41
CA GLN A 157 -0.10 16.59 -4.05
C GLN A 157 0.46 17.10 -2.70
N SER A 158 1.55 16.52 -2.19
CA SER A 158 2.29 17.01 -1.00
C SER A 158 2.99 18.36 -1.17
N GLY A 159 2.95 18.98 -2.35
CA GLY A 159 3.69 20.23 -2.61
C GLY A 159 5.12 20.04 -3.12
N LYS A 160 5.46 18.88 -3.71
CA LYS A 160 6.78 18.59 -4.31
C LYS A 160 7.31 19.72 -5.21
N THR A 161 6.46 20.32 -6.05
CA THR A 161 6.84 21.45 -6.91
C THR A 161 7.27 22.67 -6.11
N SER A 162 6.51 23.04 -5.07
CA SER A 162 6.88 24.12 -4.15
C SER A 162 8.19 23.77 -3.43
N HIS A 163 8.37 22.52 -3.03
CA HIS A 163 9.57 22.06 -2.34
C HIS A 163 10.82 22.17 -3.24
N TYR A 164 10.82 21.62 -4.45
CA TYR A 164 11.99 21.79 -5.33
C TYR A 164 12.17 23.22 -5.81
N THR A 165 11.12 24.05 -5.89
CA THR A 165 11.25 25.49 -6.18
C THR A 165 11.99 26.21 -5.05
N GLY A 166 11.65 25.91 -3.79
CA GLY A 166 12.39 26.41 -2.62
C GLY A 166 13.84 25.93 -2.60
N LEU A 167 14.09 24.67 -2.95
CA LEU A 167 15.45 24.15 -3.07
C LEU A 167 16.26 24.82 -4.19
N ILE A 168 15.65 25.02 -5.36
CA ILE A 168 16.27 25.69 -6.52
C ILE A 168 16.67 27.11 -6.15
N THR A 169 15.78 27.87 -5.52
CA THR A 169 16.05 29.26 -5.13
C THR A 169 17.18 29.35 -4.10
N LYS A 170 17.22 28.46 -3.10
CA LYS A 170 18.36 28.38 -2.17
C LYS A 170 19.67 27.90 -2.82
N ALA A 171 19.60 26.96 -3.76
CA ALA A 171 20.76 26.49 -4.50
C ALA A 171 21.38 27.63 -5.32
N ILE A 172 20.53 28.45 -5.96
CA ILE A 172 20.96 29.66 -6.67
C ILE A 172 21.67 30.62 -5.72
N ASP A 173 21.02 30.95 -4.60
CA ASP A 173 21.56 31.85 -3.59
C ASP A 173 22.89 31.33 -3.01
N SER A 174 23.10 30.01 -3.00
CA SER A 174 24.33 29.36 -2.54
C SER A 174 25.45 29.34 -3.59
N GLY A 175 25.14 29.52 -4.88
CA GLY A 175 26.12 29.62 -5.96
C GLY A 175 26.01 28.55 -7.06
N TYR A 176 24.94 27.75 -7.10
CA TYR A 176 24.66 26.91 -8.28
C TYR A 176 24.27 27.81 -9.46
N LYS A 177 24.94 27.62 -10.62
CA LYS A 177 24.80 28.51 -11.78
C LYS A 177 23.98 27.91 -12.93
N LEU A 178 23.96 26.59 -13.05
CA LEU A 178 23.15 25.89 -14.03
C LEU A 178 22.23 24.90 -13.32
N ILE A 179 20.92 25.06 -13.54
CA ILE A 179 19.90 24.17 -13.00
C ILE A 179 19.03 23.68 -14.16
N ILE A 180 18.93 22.36 -14.31
CA ILE A 180 18.01 21.73 -15.26
C ILE A 180 16.91 21.03 -14.47
N VAL A 181 15.66 21.31 -14.81
CA VAL A 181 14.48 20.62 -14.29
C VAL A 181 13.93 19.73 -15.38
N LEU A 182 14.10 18.42 -15.19
CA LEU A 182 13.47 17.40 -16.01
C LEU A 182 12.01 17.25 -15.58
N SER A 183 11.11 17.83 -16.36
CA SER A 183 9.67 17.66 -16.20
C SER A 183 9.17 16.37 -16.86
N GLY A 184 7.87 16.08 -16.76
CA GLY A 184 7.26 14.92 -17.42
C GLY A 184 7.46 14.85 -18.94
N ILE A 185 6.83 13.85 -19.57
CA ILE A 185 6.94 13.65 -21.04
C ILE A 185 5.99 14.55 -21.87
N TYR A 186 5.11 15.29 -21.21
CA TYR A 186 4.06 16.12 -21.84
C TYR A 186 4.39 17.62 -21.73
N ASN A 187 4.07 18.39 -22.78
CA ASN A 187 4.36 19.84 -22.79
C ASN A 187 3.55 20.60 -21.75
N ALA A 188 2.31 20.16 -21.51
CA ALA A 188 1.44 20.74 -20.50
C ALA A 188 2.08 20.77 -19.10
N LEU A 189 2.65 19.65 -18.69
CA LEU A 189 3.36 19.52 -17.42
C LEU A 189 4.58 20.43 -17.37
N ARG A 190 5.39 20.43 -18.44
CA ARG A 190 6.56 21.30 -18.57
C ARG A 190 6.19 22.77 -18.41
N ALA A 191 5.15 23.21 -19.13
CA ALA A 191 4.67 24.59 -19.11
C ALA A 191 4.15 25.00 -17.73
N GLN A 192 3.43 24.11 -17.05
CA GLN A 192 2.94 24.35 -15.70
C GLN A 192 4.09 24.49 -14.69
N THR A 193 5.06 23.57 -14.74
CA THR A 193 6.26 23.65 -13.88
C THR A 193 7.05 24.94 -14.17
N GLN A 194 7.24 25.29 -15.44
CA GLN A 194 7.91 26.53 -15.83
C GLN A 194 7.18 27.77 -15.31
N LYS A 195 5.84 27.86 -15.48
CA LYS A 195 5.04 28.99 -14.95
C LYS A 195 5.23 29.15 -13.44
N ARG A 196 5.16 28.04 -12.69
CA ARG A 196 5.29 28.05 -11.22
C ARG A 196 6.68 28.54 -10.77
N ILE A 197 7.75 28.09 -11.43
CA ILE A 197 9.12 28.52 -11.09
C ILE A 197 9.36 29.99 -11.48
N GLU A 198 8.91 30.42 -12.66
CA GLU A 198 9.04 31.81 -13.11
C GLU A 198 8.33 32.80 -12.19
N GLU A 199 7.11 32.48 -11.71
CA GLU A 199 6.36 33.32 -10.77
C GLU A 199 7.03 33.39 -9.38
N SER A 200 7.84 32.37 -9.06
CA SER A 200 8.49 32.19 -7.77
C SER A 200 9.93 32.71 -7.72
N THR A 201 10.44 33.32 -8.80
CA THR A 201 11.83 33.75 -8.93
C THR A 201 11.95 35.19 -9.43
N ILE A 202 13.06 35.85 -9.13
CA ILE A 202 13.39 37.17 -9.68
C ILE A 202 14.00 36.96 -11.07
N LYS A 203 13.24 37.26 -12.12
CA LYS A 203 13.63 37.02 -13.53
C LYS A 203 14.37 38.20 -14.17
N THR A 204 15.26 37.91 -15.11
CA THR A 204 15.81 38.90 -16.06
C THR A 204 15.24 38.68 -17.47
N THR A 205 15.24 39.75 -18.27
CA THR A 205 14.94 39.68 -19.72
C THR A 205 16.22 39.68 -20.57
N GLN A 206 17.38 39.97 -19.97
CA GLN A 206 18.68 40.04 -20.64
C GLN A 206 19.75 39.28 -19.83
N PRO A 207 20.61 38.47 -20.47
CA PRO A 207 21.75 37.86 -19.79
C PRO A 207 22.74 38.89 -19.23
N GLY A 208 23.19 38.73 -17.99
CA GLY A 208 24.19 39.57 -17.31
C GLY A 208 23.66 40.49 -16.21
N GLU A 209 22.37 40.38 -15.83
CA GLU A 209 21.77 41.12 -14.72
C GLU A 209 21.98 40.39 -13.38
N LEU A 210 22.98 40.85 -12.63
CA LEU A 210 23.40 40.27 -11.35
C LEU A 210 22.23 39.82 -10.46
N ASN A 211 22.27 38.56 -10.05
CA ASN A 211 21.33 37.89 -9.13
C ASN A 211 19.91 37.65 -9.69
N LYS A 212 19.69 37.75 -11.00
CA LYS A 212 18.41 37.41 -11.63
C LYS A 212 18.49 36.12 -12.44
N VAL A 213 17.37 35.40 -12.50
CA VAL A 213 17.28 34.13 -13.22
C VAL A 213 17.02 34.36 -14.70
N PHE A 214 17.83 33.72 -15.54
CA PHE A 214 17.58 33.59 -16.98
C PHE A 214 16.90 32.25 -17.28
N PHE A 215 15.72 32.29 -17.89
CA PHE A 215 14.98 31.10 -18.33
C PHE A 215 15.34 30.78 -19.78
N ALA A 216 16.00 29.65 -19.99
CA ALA A 216 16.50 29.22 -21.30
C ALA A 216 15.44 28.48 -22.16
N THR A 217 14.21 28.34 -21.66
CA THR A 217 13.06 27.79 -22.38
C THR A 217 11.92 28.81 -22.34
N SER A 218 11.03 28.80 -23.33
CA SER A 218 9.83 29.66 -23.33
C SER A 218 8.56 28.85 -23.04
N LYS A 219 7.50 29.51 -22.58
CA LYS A 219 6.19 28.89 -22.44
C LYS A 219 5.64 28.52 -23.83
N PRO A 220 4.89 27.41 -23.96
CA PRO A 220 4.25 27.07 -25.22
C PRO A 220 3.27 28.16 -25.66
N ASP A 221 3.15 28.35 -26.96
CA ASP A 221 2.11 29.20 -27.56
C ASP A 221 0.84 28.37 -27.76
N TYR A 222 -0.32 28.97 -27.47
CA TYR A 222 -1.62 28.28 -27.54
C TYR A 222 -2.62 29.06 -28.40
N ILE A 223 -3.44 28.31 -29.15
CA ILE A 223 -4.68 28.80 -29.77
C ILE A 223 -5.89 28.18 -29.07
N TYR A 224 -7.01 28.90 -29.05
CA TYR A 224 -8.24 28.44 -28.39
C TYR A 224 -9.26 27.97 -29.40
N ARG A 225 -9.80 26.76 -29.19
CA ARG A 225 -10.94 26.22 -29.93
C ARG A 225 -11.81 25.40 -28.97
N ASP A 226 -13.12 25.66 -28.98
CA ASP A 226 -14.13 24.89 -28.22
C ASP A 226 -13.85 24.72 -26.71
N GLY A 227 -13.32 25.77 -26.07
CA GLY A 227 -13.02 25.76 -24.62
C GLY A 227 -11.72 25.05 -24.23
N ILE A 228 -10.91 24.63 -25.22
CA ILE A 228 -9.64 23.93 -24.99
C ILE A 228 -8.48 24.70 -25.62
N ARG A 229 -7.34 24.73 -24.92
CA ARG A 229 -6.05 25.24 -25.42
C ARG A 229 -5.37 24.18 -26.28
N ILE A 230 -5.07 24.52 -27.54
CA ILE A 230 -4.28 23.68 -28.45
C ILE A 230 -2.89 24.32 -28.62
N ILE A 231 -1.82 23.54 -28.47
CA ILE A 231 -0.45 24.03 -28.65
C ILE A 231 -0.20 24.42 -30.12
N GLN A 232 0.20 25.66 -30.33
CA GLN A 232 0.68 26.20 -31.60
C GLN A 232 2.20 26.05 -31.73
N ALA A 233 2.95 26.26 -30.63
CA ALA A 233 4.40 26.05 -30.56
C ALA A 233 4.79 25.51 -29.18
N GLU A 234 5.59 24.43 -29.13
CA GLU A 234 5.97 23.81 -27.84
C GLU A 234 6.95 24.67 -27.03
N ASN A 235 7.78 25.46 -27.71
CA ASN A 235 8.81 26.34 -27.14
C ASN A 235 9.74 25.65 -26.12
N ASP A 236 9.93 24.33 -26.25
CA ASP A 236 10.89 23.53 -25.49
C ASP A 236 12.32 23.70 -26.05
N PHE A 237 13.31 23.18 -25.32
CA PHE A 237 14.71 23.31 -25.70
C PHE A 237 15.01 22.62 -27.04
N SER A 238 15.43 23.42 -28.01
CA SER A 238 15.65 23.02 -29.40
C SER A 238 16.98 23.52 -29.93
N ALA A 239 17.42 22.99 -31.06
CA ALA A 239 18.58 23.53 -31.77
C ALA A 239 18.44 25.01 -32.16
N ALA A 240 17.21 25.52 -32.32
CA ALA A 240 16.94 26.92 -32.61
C ALA A 240 17.11 27.80 -31.36
N SER A 241 16.51 27.41 -30.22
CA SER A 241 16.66 28.16 -28.97
C SER A 241 18.09 28.10 -28.44
N ALA A 242 18.78 26.97 -28.60
CA ALA A 242 20.17 26.79 -28.19
C ALA A 242 21.14 27.82 -28.79
N LYS A 243 20.86 28.37 -29.99
CA LYS A 243 21.71 29.40 -30.63
C LYS A 243 21.67 30.75 -29.91
N GLN A 244 20.63 30.99 -29.11
CA GLN A 244 20.39 32.27 -28.45
C GLN A 244 20.85 32.26 -26.98
N ILE A 245 21.38 31.12 -26.50
CA ILE A 245 21.65 30.87 -25.08
C ILE A 245 23.15 30.58 -24.92
N SER A 246 23.84 31.42 -24.16
CA SER A 246 25.24 31.24 -23.76
C SER A 246 25.36 30.97 -22.26
N MET A 247 26.31 30.12 -21.86
CA MET A 247 26.68 29.88 -20.45
C MET A 247 27.54 31.00 -19.82
N THR A 248 28.01 32.00 -20.57
CA THR A 248 29.01 32.95 -20.07
C THR A 248 28.50 34.01 -19.08
N ASN A 249 29.15 34.04 -17.90
CA ASN A 249 29.31 35.12 -16.89
C ASN A 249 28.09 35.95 -16.44
N LEU A 250 27.30 35.39 -15.51
CA LEU A 250 27.15 35.82 -14.09
C LEU A 250 25.81 35.39 -13.48
N ASP A 251 24.83 35.05 -14.31
CA ASP A 251 23.46 34.80 -13.88
C ASP A 251 23.13 33.31 -13.73
N PRO A 252 22.34 32.93 -12.71
CA PRO A 252 21.76 31.61 -12.61
C PRO A 252 20.83 31.32 -13.81
N THR A 253 21.10 30.22 -14.53
CA THR A 253 20.28 29.76 -15.65
C THR A 253 19.42 28.56 -15.24
N ILE A 254 18.12 28.64 -15.51
CA ILE A 254 17.19 27.52 -15.32
C ILE A 254 16.66 27.05 -16.68
N MET A 255 16.66 25.73 -16.90
CA MET A 255 16.02 25.08 -18.04
C MET A 255 14.94 24.13 -17.56
N ILE A 256 13.70 24.28 -18.04
CA ILE A 256 12.60 23.35 -17.74
C ILE A 256 12.26 22.58 -19.01
N ILE A 257 12.63 21.30 -19.05
CA ILE A 257 12.65 20.50 -20.27
C ILE A 257 11.86 19.20 -20.14
N LYS A 258 11.42 18.62 -21.27
CA LYS A 258 10.84 17.28 -21.31
C LYS A 258 11.91 16.19 -21.16
N LYS A 259 11.53 15.06 -20.54
CA LYS A 259 12.34 13.83 -20.44
C LYS A 259 12.27 12.94 -21.68
N ASN A 260 12.74 13.41 -22.83
CA ASN A 260 12.76 12.62 -24.06
C ASN A 260 14.09 12.73 -24.82
N VAL A 261 14.32 11.77 -25.73
CA VAL A 261 15.58 11.68 -26.51
C VAL A 261 15.88 12.95 -27.31
N PRO A 262 14.95 13.52 -28.10
CA PRO A 262 15.25 14.73 -28.88
C PRO A 262 15.74 15.91 -28.04
N VAL A 263 15.07 16.20 -26.91
CA VAL A 263 15.40 17.35 -26.07
C VAL A 263 16.72 17.13 -25.32
N LEU A 264 16.94 15.94 -24.79
CA LEU A 264 18.21 15.60 -24.12
C LEU A 264 19.40 15.60 -25.09
N THR A 265 19.20 15.18 -26.35
CA THR A 265 20.22 15.31 -27.39
C THR A 265 20.56 16.78 -27.66
N ASN A 266 19.55 17.65 -27.77
CA ASN A 266 19.77 19.09 -27.95
C ASN A 266 20.59 19.69 -26.80
N ILE A 267 20.40 19.25 -25.56
CA ILE A 267 21.18 19.70 -24.41
C ILE A 267 22.67 19.35 -24.58
N LEU A 268 23.00 18.11 -24.95
CA LEU A 268 24.39 17.71 -25.17
C LEU A 268 25.03 18.48 -26.34
N MET A 269 24.28 18.70 -27.43
CA MET A 269 24.73 19.52 -28.57
C MET A 269 24.98 20.98 -28.17
N TRP A 270 24.15 21.51 -27.28
CA TRP A 270 24.29 22.87 -26.78
C TRP A 270 25.52 22.98 -25.87
N LEU A 271 25.71 22.04 -24.93
CA LEU A 271 26.87 21.97 -24.03
C LEU A 271 28.19 21.96 -24.80
N GLU A 272 28.30 21.18 -25.89
CA GLU A 272 29.52 21.13 -26.72
C GLU A 272 29.93 22.49 -27.30
N LYS A 273 29.00 23.44 -27.40
CA LYS A 273 29.21 24.77 -27.98
C LYS A 273 29.36 25.88 -26.93
N GLN A 274 29.31 25.55 -25.64
CA GLN A 274 29.37 26.55 -24.58
C GLN A 274 30.80 26.85 -24.15
N ASP A 275 31.08 28.12 -23.85
CA ASP A 275 32.35 28.52 -23.25
C ASP A 275 32.48 27.94 -21.83
N GLY A 276 33.68 27.45 -21.49
CA GLY A 276 33.94 26.76 -20.22
C GLY A 276 33.57 25.27 -20.22
N ILE A 277 33.16 24.72 -21.36
CA ILE A 277 33.06 23.29 -21.62
C ILE A 277 34.26 22.85 -22.47
N GLU A 278 35.06 21.93 -21.95
CA GLU A 278 36.22 21.38 -22.63
C GLU A 278 35.88 20.02 -23.25
N ARG A 279 36.47 19.72 -24.41
CA ARG A 279 36.42 18.37 -25.00
C ARG A 279 37.59 17.57 -24.44
N THR A 280 37.30 16.39 -23.92
CA THR A 280 38.32 15.42 -23.51
C THR A 280 38.82 14.63 -24.72
N ASP A 281 39.94 13.93 -24.56
CA ASP A 281 40.48 13.03 -25.59
C ASP A 281 39.67 11.72 -25.73
N LYS A 282 38.70 11.48 -24.83
CA LYS A 282 37.90 10.25 -24.81
C LYS A 282 36.68 10.39 -25.71
N GLU A 283 36.53 9.49 -26.67
CA GLU A 283 35.32 9.40 -27.50
C GLU A 283 34.17 8.70 -26.75
N TRP A 284 32.95 9.13 -27.03
CA TRP A 284 31.75 8.42 -26.58
C TRP A 284 31.57 7.13 -27.39
N SER A 285 31.49 5.97 -26.72
CA SER A 285 31.03 4.74 -27.37
C SER A 285 29.50 4.73 -27.46
N TRP A 286 28.98 4.14 -28.53
CA TRP A 286 27.55 4.02 -28.78
C TRP A 286 27.23 2.63 -29.33
N ASN A 287 26.15 2.04 -28.82
CA ASN A 287 25.61 0.80 -29.36
C ASN A 287 24.90 1.07 -30.70
N GLU A 288 25.59 0.80 -31.81
CA GLU A 288 25.08 1.06 -33.15
C GLU A 288 23.76 0.33 -33.44
N ALA A 289 23.53 -0.87 -32.90
CA ALA A 289 22.25 -1.56 -33.08
C ALA A 289 21.09 -0.84 -32.38
N LYS A 290 21.31 -0.28 -31.18
CA LYS A 290 20.31 0.51 -30.43
C LYS A 290 20.00 1.85 -31.11
N TRP A 291 21.01 2.47 -31.72
CA TRP A 291 20.93 3.81 -32.30
C TRP A 291 20.72 3.83 -33.82
N LYS A 292 20.75 2.68 -34.52
CA LYS A 292 20.69 2.57 -35.99
C LYS A 292 19.57 3.37 -36.65
N ASN A 293 18.37 3.36 -36.08
CA ASN A 293 17.19 4.01 -36.64
C ASN A 293 16.92 5.39 -36.03
N ASP A 294 17.88 5.95 -35.29
CA ASP A 294 17.71 7.22 -34.57
C ASP A 294 18.51 8.33 -35.25
N ASN A 295 17.79 9.24 -35.90
CA ASN A 295 18.40 10.35 -36.63
C ASN A 295 19.16 11.32 -35.71
N HIS A 296 18.92 11.30 -34.40
CA HIS A 296 19.60 12.18 -33.44
C HIS A 296 21.03 11.70 -33.12
N ARG A 297 21.37 10.43 -33.40
CA ARG A 297 22.69 9.85 -33.09
C ARG A 297 23.84 10.60 -33.74
N GLN A 298 23.65 11.05 -34.98
CA GLN A 298 24.66 11.76 -35.77
C GLN A 298 24.90 13.19 -35.26
N LEU A 299 23.97 13.72 -34.48
CA LEU A 299 24.05 15.08 -33.93
C LEU A 299 24.77 15.13 -32.58
N LEU A 300 24.94 13.99 -31.91
CA LEU A 300 25.54 13.92 -30.58
C LEU A 300 27.05 14.20 -30.62
N PRO A 301 27.62 14.85 -29.58
CA PRO A 301 29.05 15.10 -29.50
C PRO A 301 29.87 13.82 -29.67
N LYS A 302 31.00 13.93 -30.38
CA LYS A 302 31.91 12.79 -30.58
C LYS A 302 32.73 12.49 -29.33
N PHE A 303 33.20 13.53 -28.65
CA PHE A 303 34.08 13.45 -27.48
C PHE A 303 33.32 13.71 -26.18
N GLN A 304 33.79 13.12 -25.07
CA GLN A 304 33.26 13.44 -23.74
C GLN A 304 33.56 14.90 -23.40
N LEU A 305 32.61 15.54 -22.75
CA LEU A 305 32.70 16.94 -22.36
C LEU A 305 33.10 17.03 -20.89
N SER A 306 33.77 18.12 -20.52
CA SER A 306 34.17 18.39 -19.13
C SER A 306 33.89 19.83 -18.76
N CYS A 307 33.20 20.03 -17.65
CA CYS A 307 32.85 21.32 -17.09
C CYS A 307 33.16 21.32 -15.60
N ASP A 308 33.84 22.38 -15.17
CA ASP A 308 34.06 22.59 -13.75
C ASP A 308 32.91 23.32 -13.07
N GLN A 309 31.91 23.87 -13.76
CA GLN A 309 30.82 24.60 -13.09
C GLN A 309 29.91 23.68 -12.24
N PRO A 310 29.38 24.16 -11.09
CA PRO A 310 28.45 23.40 -10.26
C PRO A 310 27.08 23.30 -10.94
N PHE A 311 26.62 22.06 -11.15
CA PHE A 311 25.39 21.72 -11.85
C PHE A 311 24.38 21.04 -10.91
N LEU A 312 23.11 21.45 -10.98
CA LEU A 312 22.00 20.80 -10.29
C LEU A 312 20.96 20.28 -11.30
N LEU A 313 20.66 18.99 -11.25
CA LEU A 313 19.61 18.34 -12.02
C LEU A 313 18.46 17.93 -11.08
N ILE A 314 17.28 18.53 -11.28
CA ILE A 314 16.05 18.13 -10.60
C ILE A 314 15.25 17.24 -11.55
N ASP A 315 14.84 16.07 -11.08
CA ASP A 315 14.06 15.12 -11.86
C ASP A 315 12.66 14.92 -11.25
N ASP A 316 11.65 15.60 -11.79
CA ASP A 316 10.28 15.57 -11.30
C ASP A 316 9.52 14.36 -11.86
N GLU A 317 8.89 13.54 -11.02
CA GLU A 317 8.42 12.19 -11.37
C GLU A 317 9.58 11.30 -11.87
N CYS A 318 10.66 11.22 -11.08
CA CYS A 318 11.86 10.42 -11.42
C CYS A 318 11.59 8.91 -11.58
N ASP A 319 10.40 8.44 -11.20
CA ASP A 319 9.92 7.08 -11.45
C ASP A 319 9.43 6.88 -12.89
N SER A 320 9.39 7.94 -13.70
CA SER A 320 8.91 7.96 -15.09
C SER A 320 10.00 8.42 -16.06
N ALA A 321 10.19 7.65 -17.14
CA ALA A 321 11.16 7.85 -18.23
C ALA A 321 12.66 7.77 -17.84
N SER A 322 13.06 8.28 -16.68
CA SER A 322 14.45 8.34 -16.24
C SER A 322 15.01 6.99 -15.79
N ILE A 323 14.17 6.13 -15.21
CA ILE A 323 14.54 4.78 -14.75
C ILE A 323 15.10 3.95 -15.90
N ASP A 324 16.21 3.23 -15.66
CA ASP A 324 16.73 2.29 -16.63
C ASP A 324 15.81 1.07 -16.79
N ILE A 325 15.13 1.00 -17.93
CA ILE A 325 14.24 -0.11 -18.32
C ILE A 325 14.87 -1.02 -19.37
N SER A 326 16.20 -1.00 -19.52
CA SER A 326 16.91 -1.86 -20.47
C SER A 326 16.62 -3.35 -20.24
N PRO A 327 16.50 -4.15 -21.32
CA PRO A 327 16.37 -5.60 -21.19
C PRO A 327 17.61 -6.17 -20.52
N ARG A 328 17.42 -6.86 -19.38
CA ARG A 328 18.49 -7.57 -18.69
C ARG A 328 18.64 -8.98 -19.28
N LYS A 329 19.87 -9.37 -19.60
CA LYS A 329 20.20 -10.73 -20.08
C LYS A 329 19.98 -11.78 -18.99
N PHE A 330 20.31 -11.42 -17.75
CA PHE A 330 20.11 -12.22 -16.55
C PHE A 330 19.12 -11.52 -15.63
N LYS A 331 18.39 -12.29 -14.83
CA LYS A 331 17.39 -11.81 -13.87
C LYS A 331 17.62 -12.49 -12.53
N GLY A 332 17.09 -11.89 -11.47
CA GLY A 332 17.20 -12.42 -10.12
C GLY A 332 18.34 -11.78 -9.30
N PRO A 333 18.57 -12.30 -8.09
CA PRO A 333 19.48 -11.70 -7.11
C PRO A 333 20.93 -11.77 -7.59
N GLN A 334 21.58 -10.60 -7.72
CA GLN A 334 22.92 -10.50 -8.33
C GLN A 334 24.03 -11.14 -7.51
N ASP A 335 23.78 -11.33 -6.22
CA ASP A 335 24.59 -12.14 -5.33
C ASP A 335 24.69 -13.59 -5.82
N THR A 336 23.67 -14.12 -6.51
CA THR A 336 23.69 -15.46 -7.14
C THR A 336 24.36 -15.50 -8.51
N TRP A 337 24.66 -14.33 -9.08
CA TRP A 337 25.27 -14.26 -10.39
C TRP A 337 26.75 -14.59 -10.30
N ASN A 338 27.22 -15.43 -11.22
CA ASN A 338 28.65 -15.63 -11.42
C ASN A 338 29.29 -14.34 -11.95
N GLU A 339 30.62 -14.29 -11.97
CA GLU A 339 31.36 -13.10 -12.37
C GLU A 339 31.01 -12.65 -13.80
N GLU A 340 30.84 -13.60 -14.73
CA GLU A 340 30.42 -13.33 -16.11
C GLU A 340 29.03 -12.68 -16.18
N GLN A 341 28.07 -13.15 -15.38
CA GLN A 341 26.71 -12.62 -15.31
C GLN A 341 26.69 -11.21 -14.68
N ARG A 342 27.47 -10.99 -13.62
CA ARG A 342 27.66 -9.67 -12.99
C ARG A 342 28.30 -8.70 -13.96
N GLU A 343 29.35 -9.11 -14.66
CA GLU A 343 30.03 -8.30 -15.65
C GLU A 343 29.13 -8.00 -16.86
N ALA A 344 28.37 -8.98 -17.36
CA ALA A 344 27.39 -8.79 -18.41
C ALA A 344 26.28 -7.80 -18.01
N PHE A 345 25.88 -7.79 -16.74
CA PHE A 345 24.93 -6.81 -16.23
C PHE A 345 25.53 -5.42 -16.07
N ARG A 346 26.73 -5.33 -15.47
CA ARG A 346 27.47 -4.06 -15.33
C ARG A 346 27.63 -3.37 -16.68
N ASN A 347 27.96 -4.17 -17.71
CA ASN A 347 28.11 -3.75 -19.10
C ASN A 347 26.79 -3.67 -19.89
N THR A 348 25.62 -3.84 -19.25
CA THR A 348 24.33 -3.70 -19.94
C THR A 348 24.13 -2.25 -20.36
N ASP A 349 23.93 -2.05 -21.67
CA ASP A 349 23.72 -0.75 -22.28
C ASP A 349 22.40 -0.12 -21.78
N PRO A 350 22.42 1.09 -21.17
CA PRO A 350 21.23 1.70 -20.59
C PRO A 350 20.19 2.11 -21.63
N SER A 351 18.95 2.28 -21.19
CA SER A 351 17.89 2.81 -22.05
C SER A 351 18.24 4.22 -22.54
N LYS A 352 17.80 4.62 -23.75
CA LYS A 352 18.27 5.87 -24.40
C LYS A 352 18.12 7.12 -23.53
N THR A 353 16.96 7.31 -22.89
CA THR A 353 16.71 8.46 -21.99
C THR A 353 17.65 8.43 -20.79
N ASN A 354 17.76 7.29 -20.11
CA ASN A 354 18.65 7.12 -18.96
C ASN A 354 20.13 7.34 -19.34
N GLN A 355 20.58 6.80 -20.48
CA GLN A 355 21.92 7.00 -21.03
C GLN A 355 22.22 8.49 -21.25
N LEU A 356 21.31 9.24 -21.88
CA LEU A 356 21.52 10.68 -22.12
C LEU A 356 21.55 11.48 -20.82
N ILE A 357 20.69 11.18 -19.83
CA ILE A 357 20.72 11.82 -18.51
C ILE A 357 22.06 11.58 -17.82
N ARG A 358 22.54 10.33 -17.81
CA ARG A 358 23.85 9.98 -17.25
C ARG A 358 24.99 10.72 -17.95
N ARG A 359 24.98 10.80 -19.28
CA ARG A 359 26.01 11.53 -20.05
C ARG A 359 25.98 13.04 -19.77
N ILE A 360 24.81 13.66 -19.66
CA ILE A 360 24.69 15.07 -19.25
C ILE A 360 25.33 15.28 -17.88
N LEU A 361 25.03 14.42 -16.89
CA LEU A 361 25.64 14.50 -15.56
C LEU A 361 27.16 14.31 -15.61
N MET A 362 27.66 13.40 -16.45
CA MET A 362 29.09 13.14 -16.64
C MET A 362 29.85 14.32 -17.28
N CYS A 363 29.15 15.24 -17.96
CA CYS A 363 29.77 16.44 -18.50
C CYS A 363 30.27 17.40 -17.39
N PHE A 364 29.80 17.26 -16.15
CA PHE A 364 30.13 18.16 -15.04
C PHE A 364 30.93 17.44 -13.95
N LYS A 365 32.10 17.95 -13.58
CA LYS A 365 32.90 17.42 -12.47
C LYS A 365 32.22 17.62 -11.11
N ARG A 366 31.38 18.64 -11.01
CA ARG A 366 30.64 19.08 -9.82
C ARG A 366 29.14 19.03 -10.10
N ASN A 367 28.48 17.91 -9.80
CA ASN A 367 27.05 17.75 -10.08
C ASN A 367 26.23 17.16 -8.94
N ALA A 368 25.00 17.62 -8.81
CA ALA A 368 23.99 17.06 -7.92
C ALA A 368 22.76 16.65 -8.75
N TYR A 369 22.20 15.49 -8.48
CA TYR A 369 20.93 15.03 -9.04
C TYR A 369 19.98 14.71 -7.89
N ILE A 370 18.75 15.20 -8.00
CA ILE A 370 17.68 14.92 -7.03
C ILE A 370 16.43 14.49 -7.78
N GLY A 371 16.03 13.24 -7.58
CA GLY A 371 14.75 12.73 -8.05
C GLY A 371 13.61 13.09 -7.09
N TYR A 372 12.50 13.59 -7.59
CA TYR A 372 11.25 13.80 -6.84
C TYR A 372 10.19 12.80 -7.29
N THR A 373 9.56 12.09 -6.36
CA THR A 373 8.47 11.16 -6.70
C THR A 373 7.49 10.96 -5.56
N ALA A 374 6.27 10.52 -5.88
CA ALA A 374 5.31 9.98 -4.91
C ALA A 374 5.38 8.45 -4.80
N THR A 375 6.08 7.80 -5.73
CA THR A 375 6.08 6.34 -5.92
C THR A 375 7.52 5.85 -5.98
N PRO A 376 8.23 5.87 -4.83
CA PRO A 376 9.67 5.64 -4.78
C PRO A 376 10.07 4.20 -5.06
N LEU A 377 9.12 3.26 -5.01
CA LEU A 377 9.40 1.83 -5.12
C LEU A 377 10.18 1.49 -6.39
N ALA A 378 9.80 2.08 -7.53
CA ALA A 378 10.52 1.80 -8.76
C ALA A 378 11.98 2.27 -8.66
N ASN A 379 12.24 3.44 -8.11
CA ASN A 379 13.60 3.96 -7.93
C ASN A 379 14.40 3.17 -6.89
N ALA A 380 13.75 2.74 -5.80
CA ALA A 380 14.37 2.01 -4.70
C ALA A 380 14.71 0.55 -5.05
N PHE A 381 14.00 -0.05 -6.01
CA PHE A 381 14.22 -1.43 -6.45
C PHE A 381 15.02 -1.56 -7.76
N ILE A 382 15.46 -0.46 -8.39
CA ILE A 382 16.38 -0.55 -9.53
C ILE A 382 17.69 -1.12 -9.04
N ASN A 383 18.23 -2.07 -9.80
CA ASN A 383 19.60 -2.46 -9.57
C ASN A 383 20.57 -1.42 -10.14
N TYR A 384 21.36 -0.83 -9.25
CA TYR A 384 22.25 0.30 -9.51
C TYR A 384 23.69 -0.08 -9.85
N ASP A 385 24.02 -1.38 -9.86
CA ASP A 385 25.38 -1.86 -10.16
C ASP A 385 25.76 -1.67 -11.64
N SER A 386 24.79 -1.30 -12.49
CA SER A 386 25.04 -0.96 -13.89
C SER A 386 25.94 0.28 -13.98
N HIS A 387 27.16 0.05 -14.46
CA HIS A 387 28.12 1.10 -14.76
C HIS A 387 28.81 0.76 -16.08
N THR A 388 28.55 1.55 -17.09
CA THR A 388 29.32 1.46 -18.33
C THR A 388 30.52 2.40 -18.22
N ASN A 389 31.60 2.08 -18.94
CA ASN A 389 32.81 2.91 -18.97
C ASN A 389 32.54 4.36 -19.39
N ASP A 390 31.45 4.60 -20.12
CA ASP A 390 31.11 5.92 -20.63
C ASP A 390 30.03 6.60 -19.81
N ASP A 391 28.96 5.89 -19.45
CA ASP A 391 27.78 6.51 -18.82
C ASP A 391 27.94 6.63 -17.30
N GLY A 392 28.93 5.97 -16.70
CA GLY A 392 29.14 5.98 -15.25
C GLY A 392 28.02 5.28 -14.48
N LEU A 393 27.90 5.62 -13.18
CA LEU A 393 26.92 5.01 -12.28
C LEU A 393 25.48 5.37 -12.67
N ASP A 394 24.54 4.51 -12.27
CA ASP A 394 23.12 4.76 -12.37
C ASP A 394 22.69 6.04 -11.62
N ILE A 395 21.48 6.53 -11.92
CA ILE A 395 20.84 7.67 -11.24
C ILE A 395 20.12 7.25 -9.96
N PHE A 396 20.31 6.00 -9.51
CA PHE A 396 19.88 5.52 -8.21
C PHE A 396 20.32 6.47 -7.08
N PRO A 397 19.46 6.76 -6.09
CA PRO A 397 19.77 7.69 -5.01
C PRO A 397 20.81 7.12 -4.03
N THR A 398 22.09 7.14 -4.41
CA THR A 398 23.17 6.54 -3.63
C THR A 398 23.47 7.25 -2.31
N ASP A 399 23.19 8.56 -2.23
CA ASP A 399 23.61 9.39 -1.09
C ASP A 399 22.48 9.58 -0.07
N PHE A 400 21.25 9.88 -0.52
CA PHE A 400 20.11 10.01 0.39
C PHE A 400 18.73 9.76 -0.24
N ILE A 401 17.77 9.35 0.59
CA ILE A 401 16.33 9.36 0.33
C ILE A 401 15.66 10.15 1.45
N ARG A 402 15.02 11.28 1.14
CA ARG A 402 14.26 12.07 2.13
C ARG A 402 12.77 11.91 1.91
N LEU A 403 12.06 11.36 2.89
CA LEU A 403 10.60 11.36 2.93
C LEU A 403 10.14 12.69 3.50
N LEU A 404 9.34 13.43 2.73
CA LEU A 404 8.66 14.62 3.20
C LEU A 404 7.60 14.25 4.24
N LYS A 405 7.52 15.06 5.29
CA LYS A 405 6.47 15.00 6.32
C LYS A 405 5.07 15.06 5.70
N ARG A 406 4.12 14.30 6.26
CA ARG A 406 2.68 14.50 6.03
C ARG A 406 2.19 15.51 7.07
N TYR A 407 1.33 16.41 6.64
CA TYR A 407 0.72 17.40 7.53
C TYR A 407 -0.72 17.00 7.81
N ASP A 408 -1.23 17.38 8.97
CA ASP A 408 -2.57 16.97 9.45
C ASP A 408 -3.71 17.30 8.47
N ASP A 409 -3.56 18.35 7.65
CA ASP A 409 -4.55 18.76 6.64
C ASP A 409 -4.41 18.00 5.29
N HIS A 410 -3.39 17.15 5.14
CA HIS A 410 -3.19 16.36 3.93
C HIS A 410 -4.06 15.12 3.97
N VAL A 411 -4.92 14.93 2.95
CA VAL A 411 -5.74 13.72 2.83
C VAL A 411 -4.98 12.69 1.98
N GLY A 412 -4.43 11.65 2.63
CA GLY A 412 -3.71 10.53 2.03
C GLY A 412 -4.58 9.30 1.72
N PRO A 413 -4.02 8.27 1.06
CA PRO A 413 -4.70 7.00 0.79
C PRO A 413 -5.29 6.32 2.03
N GLU A 414 -4.59 6.37 3.16
CA GLU A 414 -5.00 5.87 4.47
C GLU A 414 -6.21 6.62 5.05
N ASP A 415 -6.34 7.92 4.79
CA ASP A 415 -7.47 8.74 5.23
C ASP A 415 -8.73 8.49 4.40
N VAL A 416 -8.56 8.20 3.11
CA VAL A 416 -9.69 7.94 2.20
C VAL A 416 -10.16 6.50 2.32
N PHE A 417 -9.23 5.54 2.26
CA PHE A 417 -9.53 4.13 2.07
C PHE A 417 -9.24 3.27 3.31
N GLY A 418 -8.52 3.81 4.29
CA GLY A 418 -8.04 3.06 5.45
C GLY A 418 -6.78 2.24 5.17
N ILE A 419 -6.17 1.74 6.24
CA ILE A 419 -5.10 0.75 6.18
C ILE A 419 -5.71 -0.63 6.32
N ALA A 420 -5.15 -1.58 5.59
CA ALA A 420 -5.68 -2.91 5.50
C ALA A 420 -5.15 -3.80 6.65
N GLU A 421 -6.02 -4.50 7.38
CA GLU A 421 -5.60 -5.37 8.50
C GLU A 421 -5.22 -6.77 7.99
N LYS A 422 -4.12 -7.36 8.51
CA LYS A 422 -3.66 -8.71 8.12
C LYS A 422 -4.61 -9.78 8.66
N ASN A 423 -5.64 -10.12 7.89
CA ASN A 423 -6.52 -11.25 8.20
C ASN A 423 -5.96 -12.54 7.61
N TYR A 424 -5.87 -13.58 8.45
CA TYR A 424 -5.57 -14.94 7.99
C TYR A 424 -6.89 -15.72 7.95
N ASP A 425 -7.33 -16.14 6.76
CA ASP A 425 -8.37 -17.15 6.63
C ASP A 425 -7.83 -18.51 7.15
N PRO A 426 -8.63 -19.34 7.85
CA PRO A 426 -8.28 -20.71 8.20
C PRO A 426 -7.75 -21.59 7.05
N ASP A 427 -7.96 -21.26 5.78
CA ASP A 427 -7.41 -21.98 4.62
C ASP A 427 -6.07 -21.42 4.08
N GLU A 428 -5.46 -20.41 4.73
CA GLU A 428 -4.12 -19.89 4.38
C GLU A 428 -3.97 -19.47 2.89
N GLU A 429 -5.06 -19.06 2.24
CA GLU A 429 -4.95 -18.07 1.18
C GLU A 429 -4.86 -16.69 1.84
N ILE A 430 -4.09 -15.77 1.25
CA ILE A 430 -4.27 -14.33 1.52
C ILE A 430 -5.64 -13.98 0.93
N VAL A 431 -6.70 -14.36 1.63
CA VAL A 431 -8.04 -13.86 1.40
C VAL A 431 -8.06 -12.51 2.08
N SER A 432 -7.75 -11.48 1.29
CA SER A 432 -8.02 -10.08 1.54
C SER A 432 -7.77 -9.56 2.96
N LEU A 433 -6.95 -8.51 3.03
CA LEU A 433 -6.92 -7.63 4.19
C LEU A 433 -8.36 -7.26 4.56
N SER A 434 -8.69 -7.25 5.85
CA SER A 434 -10.07 -7.16 6.37
C SER A 434 -11.04 -6.44 5.43
N GLU A 435 -11.90 -7.20 4.76
CA GLU A 435 -12.98 -6.67 3.90
C GLU A 435 -14.18 -6.19 4.71
N ASP A 436 -14.16 -6.38 6.05
CA ASP A 436 -15.10 -5.73 6.96
C ASP A 436 -14.82 -4.22 6.87
N ILE A 437 -15.41 -3.57 5.86
CA ILE A 437 -15.36 -2.14 5.62
C ILE A 437 -16.71 -1.59 6.07
N ASP A 438 -16.76 -0.95 7.23
CA ASP A 438 -17.95 -0.19 7.59
C ASP A 438 -18.00 1.08 6.71
N LYS A 439 -19.07 1.21 5.93
CA LYS A 439 -19.33 2.41 5.13
C LYS A 439 -19.42 3.68 5.98
N ASN A 440 -19.70 3.55 7.26
CA ASN A 440 -19.74 4.66 8.21
C ASN A 440 -18.34 5.07 8.69
N ASP A 441 -17.32 4.22 8.57
CA ASP A 441 -15.94 4.58 8.95
C ASP A 441 -15.31 5.57 7.96
N ARG A 442 -15.70 5.50 6.68
CA ARG A 442 -15.16 6.33 5.59
C ARG A 442 -16.30 6.86 4.69
N PRO A 443 -17.17 7.74 5.20
CA PRO A 443 -18.40 8.14 4.51
C PRO A 443 -18.17 8.94 3.20
N GLN A 444 -16.97 9.48 2.99
CA GLN A 444 -16.58 10.19 1.77
C GLN A 444 -16.37 9.25 0.56
N VAL A 445 -16.23 7.94 0.80
CA VAL A 445 -16.10 6.94 -0.26
C VAL A 445 -17.45 6.27 -0.54
N LYS A 446 -17.85 6.26 -1.81
CA LYS A 446 -19.07 5.61 -2.29
C LYS A 446 -18.71 4.45 -3.22
N TRP A 447 -19.30 3.30 -2.98
CA TRP A 447 -19.08 2.14 -3.85
C TRP A 447 -19.99 2.20 -5.06
N VAL A 448 -19.41 2.00 -6.25
CA VAL A 448 -20.17 1.95 -7.50
C VAL A 448 -20.15 0.55 -8.09
N TYR A 449 -21.30 0.14 -8.61
CA TYR A 449 -21.54 -1.18 -9.20
C TYR A 449 -21.99 -1.10 -10.67
N ASP A 450 -21.91 0.07 -11.29
CA ASP A 450 -22.38 0.38 -12.65
C ASP A 450 -21.68 -0.44 -13.76
N TYR A 451 -20.72 -1.27 -13.40
CA TYR A 451 -20.11 -2.27 -14.26
C TYR A 451 -20.96 -3.54 -14.42
N ARG A 452 -22.07 -3.66 -13.67
CA ARG A 452 -23.04 -4.77 -13.74
C ARG A 452 -24.48 -4.24 -13.82
N ASP A 453 -25.30 -4.76 -14.74
CA ASP A 453 -26.72 -4.37 -14.86
C ASP A 453 -27.64 -5.06 -13.82
N ASP A 454 -27.19 -6.16 -13.22
CA ASP A 454 -27.93 -7.02 -12.29
C ASP A 454 -27.61 -6.74 -10.81
N PHE A 455 -27.02 -5.58 -10.48
CA PHE A 455 -26.68 -5.20 -9.10
C PHE A 455 -27.87 -4.94 -8.17
N ASP A 456 -29.06 -4.77 -8.75
CA ASP A 456 -30.35 -4.69 -8.08
C ASP A 456 -31.25 -5.88 -8.43
N ASP A 457 -30.67 -7.02 -8.82
CA ASP A 457 -31.42 -8.25 -9.05
C ASP A 457 -32.23 -8.61 -7.79
N PRO A 458 -33.55 -8.91 -7.92
CA PRO A 458 -34.41 -9.30 -6.80
C PRO A 458 -33.87 -10.45 -5.95
N THR A 459 -32.99 -11.29 -6.50
CA THR A 459 -32.30 -12.35 -5.76
C THR A 459 -31.38 -11.83 -4.66
N PHE A 460 -30.94 -10.57 -4.73
CA PHE A 460 -30.17 -9.90 -3.68
C PHE A 460 -31.02 -8.95 -2.85
N ILE A 461 -32.34 -8.87 -3.05
CA ILE A 461 -33.20 -7.97 -2.30
C ILE A 461 -33.81 -8.74 -1.12
N ASN A 462 -33.56 -8.25 0.09
CA ASN A 462 -34.16 -8.74 1.32
C ASN A 462 -35.67 -8.44 1.35
N GLU A 463 -36.40 -9.12 2.24
CA GLU A 463 -37.85 -8.91 2.41
C GLU A 463 -38.24 -7.45 2.75
N ASP A 464 -37.31 -6.68 3.32
CA ASP A 464 -37.49 -5.26 3.65
C ASP A 464 -37.13 -4.28 2.51
N GLY A 465 -36.74 -4.79 1.34
CA GLY A 465 -36.33 -4.00 0.18
C GLY A 465 -34.86 -3.54 0.20
N SER A 466 -34.10 -3.86 1.25
CA SER A 466 -32.65 -3.62 1.27
C SER A 466 -31.90 -4.64 0.42
N ILE A 467 -30.73 -4.27 -0.11
CA ILE A 467 -29.89 -5.22 -0.86
C ILE A 467 -28.98 -6.00 0.10
N ASP A 468 -28.98 -7.33 0.04
CA ASP A 468 -27.97 -8.20 0.64
C ASP A 468 -26.64 -8.04 -0.11
N GLU A 469 -25.91 -7.00 0.29
CA GLU A 469 -24.60 -6.66 -0.28
C GLU A 469 -23.61 -7.81 -0.16
N LYS A 470 -23.76 -8.69 0.84
CA LYS A 470 -22.81 -9.77 1.13
C LYS A 470 -22.96 -10.94 0.17
N GLU A 471 -24.19 -11.39 -0.07
CA GLU A 471 -24.48 -12.44 -1.06
C GLU A 471 -24.14 -11.96 -2.47
N ARG A 472 -24.50 -10.71 -2.77
CA ARG A 472 -24.17 -10.04 -4.04
C ARG A 472 -22.67 -9.98 -4.28
N ASP A 473 -21.90 -9.47 -3.33
CA ASP A 473 -20.44 -9.33 -3.48
C ASP A 473 -19.74 -10.69 -3.60
N GLU A 474 -20.24 -11.74 -2.94
CA GLU A 474 -19.71 -13.09 -3.10
C GLU A 474 -19.90 -13.61 -4.53
N LYS A 475 -21.11 -13.49 -5.10
CA LYS A 475 -21.39 -13.83 -6.50
C LYS A 475 -20.52 -12.99 -7.46
N TYR A 476 -20.40 -11.70 -7.15
CA TYR A 476 -19.44 -10.69 -7.64
C TYR A 476 -18.09 -11.27 -7.99
N ARG A 477 -17.47 -11.81 -6.93
CA ARG A 477 -16.10 -12.28 -6.94
C ARG A 477 -15.93 -13.60 -7.67
N GLN A 478 -16.91 -14.51 -7.57
CA GLN A 478 -16.82 -15.79 -8.27
C GLN A 478 -16.91 -15.61 -9.78
N GLU A 479 -17.81 -14.74 -10.24
CA GLU A 479 -17.99 -14.44 -11.67
C GLU A 479 -16.82 -13.66 -12.26
N ALA A 480 -16.16 -12.78 -11.48
CA ALA A 480 -14.95 -12.07 -11.91
C ALA A 480 -13.77 -13.01 -12.29
N LYS A 481 -13.86 -14.32 -12.01
CA LYS A 481 -12.90 -15.33 -12.45
C LYS A 481 -13.10 -15.76 -13.91
N ASP A 482 -14.30 -15.59 -14.46
CA ASP A 482 -14.63 -15.91 -15.85
C ASP A 482 -14.82 -14.62 -16.67
N LYS A 483 -14.20 -14.56 -17.85
CA LYS A 483 -13.98 -13.29 -18.57
C LYS A 483 -15.06 -12.95 -19.59
N ASN A 484 -16.01 -13.84 -19.82
CA ASN A 484 -16.82 -13.83 -21.05
C ASN A 484 -18.27 -13.35 -20.86
N ASP A 485 -18.70 -12.94 -19.66
CA ASP A 485 -20.13 -12.67 -19.40
C ASP A 485 -20.41 -11.42 -18.56
N VAL A 486 -19.80 -10.27 -18.90
CA VAL A 486 -20.02 -9.02 -18.15
C VAL A 486 -20.93 -8.06 -18.92
N LYS A 487 -22.15 -7.85 -18.38
CA LYS A 487 -23.17 -6.90 -18.86
C LYS A 487 -23.30 -5.75 -17.86
N GLY A 488 -23.34 -4.50 -18.32
CA GLY A 488 -23.42 -3.30 -17.46
C GLY A 488 -23.29 -2.00 -18.25
N TRP A 489 -23.65 -0.86 -17.65
CA TRP A 489 -23.42 0.47 -18.26
C TRP A 489 -21.97 0.66 -18.67
N LEU A 490 -21.03 0.27 -17.80
CA LEU A 490 -19.62 0.28 -18.13
C LEU A 490 -18.84 -0.87 -17.49
N PRO A 491 -18.72 -2.02 -18.16
CA PRO A 491 -17.95 -3.16 -17.66
C PRO A 491 -16.50 -2.78 -17.34
N LEU A 492 -15.93 -3.41 -16.30
CA LEU A 492 -14.52 -3.19 -15.90
C LEU A 492 -13.54 -3.42 -17.06
N PHE A 493 -13.90 -4.34 -17.96
CA PHE A 493 -13.19 -4.60 -19.21
C PHE A 493 -14.15 -4.45 -20.39
N HIS A 494 -13.83 -3.54 -21.31
CA HIS A 494 -14.67 -3.25 -22.48
C HIS A 494 -13.81 -2.93 -23.72
N GLY A 495 -14.42 -3.03 -24.91
CA GLY A 495 -13.81 -2.72 -26.20
C GLY A 495 -13.91 -1.24 -26.58
N MET A 496 -13.27 -0.86 -27.69
CA MET A 496 -13.24 0.53 -28.17
C MET A 496 -14.61 1.07 -28.61
N GLY A 497 -15.51 0.19 -29.06
CA GLY A 497 -16.87 0.52 -29.51
C GLY A 497 -17.97 0.16 -28.52
N HIS A 498 -17.65 0.01 -27.23
CA HIS A 498 -18.65 -0.28 -26.20
C HIS A 498 -19.69 0.83 -26.11
N GLN A 499 -20.98 0.47 -26.08
CA GLN A 499 -22.08 1.40 -25.89
C GLN A 499 -22.41 1.51 -24.40
N CYS A 500 -22.39 2.72 -23.86
CA CYS A 500 -22.66 2.99 -22.44
C CYS A 500 -24.17 2.95 -22.14
N LEU A 501 -24.79 1.76 -22.22
CA LEU A 501 -26.23 1.59 -21.99
C LEU A 501 -26.49 1.07 -20.58
N TYR A 502 -27.28 1.81 -19.79
CA TYR A 502 -27.72 1.34 -18.47
C TYR A 502 -29.04 0.59 -18.64
N LYS A 503 -29.07 -0.71 -18.31
CA LYS A 503 -30.26 -1.57 -18.53
C LYS A 503 -30.82 -1.48 -19.96
N GLN A 504 -29.93 -1.46 -20.95
CA GLN A 504 -30.24 -1.31 -22.39
C GLN A 504 -30.79 0.07 -22.81
N GLU A 505 -30.79 1.06 -21.92
CA GLU A 505 -31.22 2.42 -22.22
C GLU A 505 -30.02 3.38 -22.31
N ASP A 506 -30.09 4.35 -23.23
CA ASP A 506 -29.10 5.42 -23.37
C ASP A 506 -29.33 6.52 -22.31
N CYS A 507 -29.04 6.17 -21.05
CA CYS A 507 -29.11 7.06 -19.91
C CYS A 507 -27.96 6.82 -18.90
N LEU A 508 -27.74 7.80 -18.03
CA LEU A 508 -26.76 7.68 -16.94
C LEU A 508 -27.24 6.68 -15.88
N PRO A 509 -26.33 5.88 -15.30
CA PRO A 509 -26.63 5.01 -14.17
C PRO A 509 -26.92 5.85 -12.92
N PRO A 510 -27.67 5.29 -11.93
CA PRO A 510 -28.03 6.01 -10.71
C PRO A 510 -26.85 6.60 -9.96
N SER A 511 -25.74 5.87 -9.84
CA SER A 511 -24.59 6.33 -9.04
C SER A 511 -23.87 7.53 -9.68
N LEU A 512 -23.80 7.60 -11.01
CA LEU A 512 -23.25 8.77 -11.71
C LEU A 512 -24.21 9.98 -11.66
N LYS A 513 -25.53 9.75 -11.73
CA LYS A 513 -26.54 10.82 -11.49
C LYS A 513 -26.38 11.41 -10.09
N GLU A 514 -26.28 10.56 -9.07
CA GLU A 514 -26.05 10.98 -7.69
C GLU A 514 -24.75 11.79 -7.56
N ALA A 515 -23.65 11.30 -8.14
CA ALA A 515 -22.37 12.00 -8.10
C ALA A 515 -22.43 13.42 -8.72
N ILE A 516 -23.15 13.59 -9.83
CA ILE A 516 -23.39 14.92 -10.44
C ILE A 516 -24.24 15.81 -9.51
N ASN A 517 -25.26 15.25 -8.87
CA ASN A 517 -26.11 16.01 -7.93
C ASN A 517 -25.34 16.44 -6.68
N VAL A 518 -24.49 15.57 -6.14
CA VAL A 518 -23.55 15.90 -5.06
C VAL A 518 -22.60 17.01 -5.50
N PHE A 519 -22.09 16.97 -6.73
CA PHE A 519 -21.22 18.04 -7.25
C PHE A 519 -21.93 19.41 -7.26
N LEU A 520 -23.19 19.46 -7.70
CA LEU A 520 -24.01 20.67 -7.67
C LEU A 520 -24.27 21.16 -6.23
N ILE A 521 -24.57 20.24 -5.31
CA ILE A 521 -24.73 20.55 -3.88
C ILE A 521 -23.42 21.11 -3.31
N ASN A 522 -22.27 20.55 -3.67
CA ASN A 522 -20.96 20.99 -3.21
C ASN A 522 -20.63 22.40 -3.71
N ILE A 523 -20.90 22.71 -4.99
CA ILE A 523 -20.73 24.06 -5.56
C ILE A 523 -21.55 25.07 -4.73
N ALA A 524 -22.83 24.77 -4.51
CA ALA A 524 -23.73 25.65 -3.77
C ALA A 524 -23.30 25.82 -2.31
N THR A 525 -22.90 24.72 -1.65
CA THR A 525 -22.45 24.74 -0.24
C THR A 525 -21.17 25.55 -0.08
N ARG A 526 -20.18 25.35 -0.96
CA ARG A 526 -18.92 26.13 -0.96
C ARG A 526 -19.17 27.62 -1.16
N TYR A 527 -20.03 27.98 -2.11
CA TYR A 527 -20.43 29.38 -2.30
C TYR A 527 -21.11 29.95 -1.06
N LEU A 528 -22.05 29.21 -0.45
CA LEU A 528 -22.77 29.70 0.72
C LEU A 528 -21.87 29.88 1.95
N ARG A 529 -20.81 29.06 2.09
CA ARG A 529 -19.78 29.19 3.15
C ARG A 529 -18.93 30.44 3.00
N LYS A 530 -18.45 30.76 1.79
CA LYS A 530 -17.47 31.85 1.56
C LYS A 530 -18.06 33.12 0.99
N LYS A 531 -19.29 33.06 0.47
CA LYS A 531 -19.96 34.13 -0.31
C LYS A 531 -19.11 34.63 -1.49
N HIS A 532 -18.32 33.73 -2.07
CA HIS A 532 -17.42 33.99 -3.20
C HIS A 532 -17.40 32.78 -4.13
N ASN A 533 -17.28 33.02 -5.44
CA ASN A 533 -17.16 31.95 -6.42
C ASN A 533 -15.73 31.40 -6.44
N GLU A 534 -15.58 30.09 -6.30
CA GLU A 534 -14.29 29.42 -6.42
C GLU A 534 -14.30 28.49 -7.63
N HIS A 535 -13.14 28.01 -8.07
CA HIS A 535 -13.08 26.89 -9.00
C HIS A 535 -13.67 25.64 -8.32
N ASN A 536 -14.49 24.91 -9.07
CA ASN A 536 -15.11 23.64 -8.72
C ASN A 536 -14.91 22.67 -9.88
N SER A 537 -14.28 21.54 -9.60
CA SER A 537 -14.12 20.49 -10.61
C SER A 537 -14.66 19.14 -10.16
N MET A 538 -15.22 18.41 -11.13
CA MET A 538 -15.60 17.01 -11.01
C MET A 538 -14.79 16.19 -12.01
N LEU A 539 -14.27 15.04 -11.58
CA LEU A 539 -13.55 14.11 -12.44
C LEU A 539 -14.43 12.88 -12.76
N ILE A 540 -14.68 12.61 -14.04
CA ILE A 540 -15.30 11.36 -14.52
C ILE A 540 -14.26 10.56 -15.31
N HIS A 541 -13.73 9.53 -14.68
CA HIS A 541 -12.69 8.68 -15.26
C HIS A 541 -13.20 7.24 -15.46
N VAL A 542 -13.71 7.01 -16.67
CA VAL A 542 -14.52 5.82 -17.02
C VAL A 542 -13.80 4.89 -18.00
N SER A 543 -13.14 5.41 -19.03
CA SER A 543 -12.56 4.58 -20.09
C SER A 543 -11.24 5.13 -20.63
N ARG A 544 -10.41 4.26 -21.22
CA ARG A 544 -9.22 4.67 -22.00
C ARG A 544 -9.55 5.07 -23.45
N PHE A 545 -10.75 4.74 -23.94
CA PHE A 545 -11.11 4.93 -25.33
C PHE A 545 -11.86 6.24 -25.53
N LYS A 546 -11.39 7.07 -26.46
CA LYS A 546 -11.98 8.39 -26.75
C LYS A 546 -13.45 8.30 -27.17
N GLY A 547 -13.84 7.26 -27.92
CA GLY A 547 -15.23 7.05 -28.35
C GLY A 547 -16.19 6.80 -27.18
N VAL A 548 -15.80 5.94 -26.25
CA VAL A 548 -16.58 5.65 -25.03
C VAL A 548 -16.70 6.90 -24.16
N GLN A 549 -15.61 7.67 -24.01
CA GLN A 549 -15.64 8.94 -23.27
C GLN A 549 -16.62 9.94 -23.90
N GLY A 550 -16.64 10.05 -25.23
CA GLY A 550 -17.57 10.93 -25.94
C GLY A 550 -19.03 10.56 -25.71
N SER A 551 -19.36 9.26 -25.67
CA SER A 551 -20.71 8.79 -25.32
C SER A 551 -21.12 9.24 -23.91
N VAL A 552 -20.22 9.10 -22.93
CA VAL A 552 -20.49 9.56 -21.55
C VAL A 552 -20.66 11.08 -21.47
N VAL A 553 -19.85 11.86 -22.21
CA VAL A 553 -20.00 13.33 -22.29
C VAL A 553 -21.39 13.72 -22.79
N LEU A 554 -21.88 13.05 -23.84
CA LEU A 554 -23.22 13.31 -24.37
C LEU A 554 -24.30 12.99 -23.35
N GLN A 555 -24.18 11.88 -22.61
CA GLN A 555 -25.14 11.52 -21.56
C GLN A 555 -25.14 12.52 -20.40
N VAL A 556 -23.96 13.01 -19.97
CA VAL A 556 -23.85 14.03 -18.92
C VAL A 556 -24.47 15.35 -19.37
N LYS A 557 -24.16 15.81 -20.60
CA LYS A 557 -24.77 17.03 -21.16
C LYS A 557 -26.29 16.92 -21.29
N LYS A 558 -26.79 15.76 -21.75
CA LYS A 558 -28.22 15.47 -21.84
C LYS A 558 -28.89 15.54 -20.46
N TYR A 559 -28.29 14.93 -19.44
CA TYR A 559 -28.82 14.97 -18.08
C TYR A 559 -28.89 16.39 -17.49
N LEU A 560 -27.83 17.18 -17.64
CA LEU A 560 -27.80 18.57 -17.17
C LEU A 560 -28.83 19.46 -17.90
N LYS A 561 -28.99 19.25 -19.20
CA LYS A 561 -30.03 19.93 -19.99
C LYS A 561 -31.42 19.54 -19.52
N ASP A 562 -31.69 18.24 -19.35
CA ASP A 562 -32.99 17.76 -18.85
C ASP A 562 -33.31 18.29 -17.45
N LEU A 563 -32.30 18.39 -16.56
CA LEU A 563 -32.43 19.03 -15.26
C LEU A 563 -32.83 20.50 -15.41
N LYS A 564 -32.14 21.27 -16.24
CA LYS A 564 -32.47 22.69 -16.52
C LYS A 564 -33.89 22.82 -17.06
N ASP A 565 -34.25 22.04 -18.07
CA ASP A 565 -35.53 22.13 -18.76
C ASP A 565 -36.69 21.78 -17.82
N LYS A 566 -36.58 20.68 -17.06
CA LYS A 566 -37.64 20.23 -16.13
C LYS A 566 -37.80 21.12 -14.90
N THR A 567 -36.76 21.82 -14.46
CA THR A 567 -36.81 22.67 -13.25
C THR A 567 -37.17 24.13 -13.54
N CYS A 568 -36.83 24.63 -14.75
CA CYS A 568 -37.01 26.03 -15.15
C CYS A 568 -38.21 26.24 -16.08
N TYR A 569 -38.44 25.33 -17.02
CA TYR A 569 -39.44 25.49 -18.10
C TYR A 569 -40.57 24.44 -18.05
N GLY A 570 -40.45 23.42 -17.19
CA GLY A 570 -41.49 22.42 -16.98
C GLY A 570 -42.78 23.05 -16.44
N GLN A 571 -43.90 22.87 -17.16
CA GLN A 571 -45.23 23.27 -16.68
C GLN A 571 -45.75 22.36 -15.55
N ASP A 572 -45.09 21.23 -15.30
CA ASP A 572 -45.49 20.23 -14.32
C ASP A 572 -44.76 20.43 -12.99
N GLN A 573 -45.49 21.01 -12.02
CA GLN A 573 -45.00 21.27 -10.67
C GLN A 573 -44.66 19.97 -9.91
N GLU A 574 -45.28 18.83 -10.25
CA GLU A 574 -44.98 17.55 -9.61
C GLU A 574 -43.58 17.08 -9.95
N ILE A 575 -43.19 17.10 -11.23
CA ILE A 575 -41.84 16.70 -11.69
C ILE A 575 -40.76 17.54 -10.99
N LYS A 576 -40.97 18.86 -10.89
CA LYS A 576 -40.05 19.76 -10.19
C LYS A 576 -39.92 19.40 -8.71
N ASN A 577 -41.03 19.07 -8.05
CA ASN A 577 -41.04 18.65 -6.66
C ASN A 577 -40.34 17.31 -6.46
N VAL A 578 -40.47 16.34 -7.39
CA VAL A 578 -39.74 15.07 -7.35
C VAL A 578 -38.23 15.30 -7.41
N ILE A 579 -37.74 16.07 -8.39
CA ILE A 579 -36.31 16.37 -8.52
C ILE A 579 -35.80 17.10 -7.27
N LYS A 580 -36.54 18.10 -6.78
CA LYS A 580 -36.16 18.83 -5.56
C LYS A 580 -36.07 17.89 -4.34
N LYS A 581 -36.97 16.92 -4.24
CA LYS A 581 -36.96 15.91 -3.18
C LYS A 581 -35.75 14.97 -3.28
N GLU A 582 -35.32 14.59 -4.48
CA GLU A 582 -34.09 13.82 -4.68
C GLU A 582 -32.85 14.56 -4.13
N PHE A 583 -32.70 15.84 -4.46
CA PHE A 583 -31.61 16.68 -3.92
C PHE A 583 -31.71 16.85 -2.40
N HIS A 584 -32.92 17.02 -1.87
CA HIS A 584 -33.15 17.12 -0.42
C HIS A 584 -32.73 15.84 0.31
N ASN A 585 -33.01 14.68 -0.28
CA ASN A 585 -32.62 13.39 0.28
C ASN A 585 -31.09 13.22 0.31
N ILE A 586 -30.38 13.60 -0.75
CA ILE A 586 -28.91 13.57 -0.79
C ILE A 586 -28.33 14.52 0.27
N TRP A 587 -28.88 15.74 0.35
CA TRP A 587 -28.47 16.74 1.31
C TRP A 587 -28.58 16.27 2.77
N ASP A 588 -29.72 15.72 3.18
CA ASP A 588 -29.93 15.29 4.57
C ASP A 588 -29.24 13.97 4.90
N ASN A 589 -29.21 13.03 3.97
CA ASN A 589 -28.68 11.69 4.24
C ASN A 589 -27.18 11.55 4.03
N ASP A 590 -26.57 12.44 3.24
CA ASP A 590 -25.14 12.42 2.94
C ASP A 590 -24.45 13.73 3.32
N THR A 591 -24.74 14.83 2.65
CA THR A 591 -23.93 16.07 2.76
C THR A 591 -23.89 16.61 4.19
N LYS A 592 -25.05 16.81 4.83
CA LYS A 592 -25.15 17.35 6.19
C LYS A 592 -24.50 16.48 7.25
N LYS A 593 -24.61 15.15 7.13
CA LYS A 593 -24.06 14.22 8.13
C LYS A 593 -22.55 14.23 8.17
N ASN A 594 -21.92 14.68 7.09
CA ASN A 594 -20.47 14.74 6.96
C ASN A 594 -19.88 16.09 7.38
N PHE A 595 -20.70 17.08 7.76
CA PHE A 595 -20.19 18.40 8.11
C PHE A 595 -19.26 18.38 9.31
N ASP A 596 -18.08 18.97 9.11
CA ASP A 596 -17.17 19.29 10.20
C ASP A 596 -17.56 20.67 10.74
N LEU A 597 -18.48 20.68 11.71
CA LEU A 597 -18.98 21.91 12.34
C LEU A 597 -17.94 22.55 13.27
N ASP A 598 -16.93 21.81 13.71
CA ASP A 598 -15.82 22.34 14.51
C ASP A 598 -14.91 23.20 13.62
N LYS A 599 -14.61 22.74 12.40
CA LYS A 599 -13.79 23.48 11.42
C LYS A 599 -14.61 24.52 10.65
N PHE A 600 -15.88 24.26 10.36
CA PHE A 600 -16.77 25.11 9.55
C PHE A 600 -18.14 25.39 10.20
N PRO A 601 -18.18 26.11 11.33
CA PRO A 601 -19.40 26.34 12.10
C PRO A 601 -20.52 27.03 11.29
N GLN A 602 -20.16 27.94 10.37
CA GLN A 602 -21.09 28.64 9.48
C GLN A 602 -21.88 27.70 8.56
N THR A 603 -21.44 26.45 8.38
CA THR A 603 -22.16 25.46 7.58
C THR A 603 -23.45 25.01 8.25
N GLY A 604 -23.52 25.03 9.59
CA GLY A 604 -24.70 24.61 10.34
C GLY A 604 -25.93 25.48 10.07
N GLU A 605 -25.73 26.71 9.60
CA GLU A 605 -26.79 27.67 9.29
C GLU A 605 -27.33 27.55 7.86
N ILE A 606 -26.75 26.66 7.03
CA ILE A 606 -27.17 26.52 5.64
C ILE A 606 -28.51 25.78 5.55
N GLU A 607 -29.55 26.52 5.17
CA GLU A 607 -30.86 25.95 4.87
C GLU A 607 -30.92 25.35 3.46
N PHE A 608 -31.66 24.24 3.29
CA PHE A 608 -31.84 23.60 1.99
C PHE A 608 -32.49 24.53 0.96
N LYS A 609 -33.35 25.46 1.38
CA LYS A 609 -33.96 26.43 0.47
C LYS A 609 -32.90 27.29 -0.23
N SER A 610 -32.00 27.90 0.55
CA SER A 610 -30.89 28.72 0.04
C SER A 610 -29.92 27.91 -0.82
N LEU A 611 -29.66 26.65 -0.43
CA LEU A 611 -28.87 25.72 -1.23
C LEU A 611 -29.52 25.45 -2.59
N TRP A 612 -30.81 25.11 -2.60
CA TRP A 612 -31.57 24.83 -3.80
C TRP A 612 -31.62 26.02 -4.76
N ASP A 613 -31.85 27.22 -4.23
CA ASP A 613 -31.86 28.46 -5.02
C ASP A 613 -30.49 28.68 -5.69
N LYS A 614 -29.39 28.40 -4.97
CA LYS A 614 -28.03 28.50 -5.55
C LYS A 614 -27.73 27.40 -6.57
N ILE A 615 -28.20 26.16 -6.35
CA ILE A 615 -28.09 25.09 -7.35
C ILE A 615 -28.78 25.51 -8.65
N MET A 616 -29.97 26.12 -8.54
CA MET A 616 -30.68 26.60 -9.71
C MET A 616 -29.96 27.73 -10.43
N GLU A 617 -29.36 28.66 -9.69
CA GLU A 617 -28.51 29.70 -10.26
C GLU A 617 -27.33 29.09 -11.05
N VAL A 618 -26.66 28.07 -10.51
CA VAL A 618 -25.52 27.39 -11.17
C VAL A 618 -25.95 26.70 -12.47
N ILE A 619 -27.08 26.00 -12.47
CA ILE A 619 -27.58 25.28 -13.66
C ILE A 619 -28.06 26.26 -14.75
N THR A 620 -28.59 27.42 -14.36
CA THR A 620 -29.18 28.39 -15.29
C THR A 620 -28.23 29.50 -15.70
N SER A 621 -27.08 29.66 -15.03
CA SER A 621 -26.15 30.75 -15.26
C SER A 621 -25.65 30.79 -16.70
N GLU A 622 -25.81 31.96 -17.33
CA GLU A 622 -25.19 32.27 -18.62
C GLU A 622 -23.81 32.92 -18.44
N THR A 623 -23.55 33.53 -17.29
CA THR A 623 -22.29 34.23 -16.98
C THR A 623 -21.21 33.33 -16.39
N ASN A 624 -21.59 32.24 -15.73
CA ASN A 624 -20.67 31.22 -15.21
C ASN A 624 -21.26 29.81 -15.42
N PRO A 625 -21.31 29.34 -16.69
CA PRO A 625 -21.93 28.07 -17.03
C PRO A 625 -21.18 26.88 -16.42
N LEU A 626 -21.92 25.80 -16.19
CA LEU A 626 -21.36 24.50 -15.84
C LEU A 626 -20.87 23.79 -17.13
N ASP A 627 -19.57 23.75 -17.32
CA ASP A 627 -18.96 23.16 -18.51
C ASP A 627 -18.74 21.65 -18.37
N VAL A 628 -18.88 20.93 -19.50
CA VAL A 628 -18.54 19.51 -19.60
C VAL A 628 -17.50 19.32 -20.71
N VAL A 629 -16.28 19.00 -20.30
CA VAL A 629 -15.10 18.96 -21.18
C VAL A 629 -14.55 17.54 -21.27
N GLN A 630 -14.19 17.12 -22.50
CA GLN A 630 -13.47 15.88 -22.72
C GLN A 630 -11.97 16.14 -22.85
N ILE A 631 -11.13 15.43 -22.09
CA ILE A 631 -9.67 15.54 -22.20
C ILE A 631 -9.05 14.20 -22.64
N ASN A 632 -8.24 14.27 -23.71
CA ASN A 632 -7.70 13.10 -24.39
C ASN A 632 -6.17 12.96 -24.22
N SER A 633 -5.66 11.73 -24.21
CA SER A 633 -4.25 11.43 -23.85
C SER A 633 -3.20 11.75 -24.91
N GLN A 634 -3.63 12.20 -26.08
CA GLN A 634 -2.75 12.56 -27.19
C GLN A 634 -2.78 14.06 -27.49
N SER A 635 -3.62 14.80 -26.80
CA SER A 635 -3.73 16.24 -26.92
C SER A 635 -3.15 16.86 -25.65
N ASP A 636 -2.35 17.90 -25.81
CA ASP A 636 -1.86 18.72 -24.69
C ASP A 636 -2.98 19.64 -24.16
N ASP A 637 -4.18 19.08 -23.95
CA ASP A 637 -5.37 19.79 -23.49
C ASP A 637 -5.18 20.20 -22.02
N ILE A 638 -5.02 21.50 -21.77
CA ILE A 638 -4.87 22.07 -20.42
C ILE A 638 -6.10 22.89 -20.07
N LEU A 639 -6.61 22.68 -18.85
CA LEU A 639 -7.66 23.49 -18.24
C LEU A 639 -7.11 24.87 -17.85
N ASP A 640 -7.76 25.92 -18.33
CA ASP A 640 -7.29 27.30 -18.23
C ASP A 640 -8.04 28.09 -17.15
N TYR A 641 -7.69 27.87 -15.89
CA TYR A 641 -8.32 28.56 -14.77
C TYR A 641 -8.07 30.09 -14.78
N ASP A 642 -6.97 30.56 -15.39
CA ASP A 642 -6.60 32.00 -15.42
C ASP A 642 -7.67 32.86 -16.12
N ARG A 643 -8.42 32.29 -17.09
CA ARG A 643 -9.51 32.99 -17.78
C ARG A 643 -10.82 33.06 -17.01
N HIS A 644 -10.91 32.34 -15.90
CA HIS A 644 -12.10 32.24 -15.08
C HIS A 644 -11.85 32.86 -13.71
N GLU A 645 -11.44 34.13 -13.66
CA GLU A 645 -11.13 34.86 -12.42
C GLU A 645 -12.27 34.82 -11.39
N ASN A 646 -13.52 34.72 -11.84
CA ASN A 646 -14.73 34.59 -11.00
C ASN A 646 -15.13 33.13 -10.70
N GLY A 647 -14.18 32.20 -10.71
CA GLY A 647 -14.40 30.77 -10.47
C GLY A 647 -14.98 30.03 -11.69
N TRP A 648 -14.64 28.76 -11.83
CA TRP A 648 -15.07 27.90 -12.93
C TRP A 648 -15.71 26.62 -12.41
N ASN A 649 -16.90 26.28 -12.91
CA ASN A 649 -17.57 25.02 -12.62
C ASN A 649 -17.41 24.07 -13.80
N VAL A 650 -16.62 22.99 -13.64
CA VAL A 650 -16.29 22.10 -14.76
C VAL A 650 -16.39 20.62 -14.39
N ILE A 651 -17.04 19.84 -15.25
CA ILE A 651 -17.03 18.38 -15.23
C ILE A 651 -16.06 17.90 -16.32
N VAL A 652 -15.01 17.20 -15.91
CA VAL A 652 -13.96 16.73 -16.80
C VAL A 652 -14.11 15.23 -17.01
N VAL A 653 -14.35 14.83 -18.26
CA VAL A 653 -14.49 13.42 -18.66
C VAL A 653 -13.26 12.98 -19.45
N GLY A 654 -12.69 11.82 -19.10
CA GLY A 654 -11.64 11.23 -19.93
C GLY A 654 -10.92 10.05 -19.34
N GLY A 655 -9.70 9.81 -19.84
CA GLY A 655 -8.94 8.58 -19.59
C GLY A 655 -7.52 8.83 -19.06
N ALA A 656 -6.53 8.16 -19.64
CA ALA A 656 -5.15 8.18 -19.16
C ALA A 656 -4.50 9.58 -19.08
N ALA A 657 -4.97 10.53 -19.89
CA ALA A 657 -4.53 11.93 -19.86
C ALA A 657 -4.83 12.59 -18.51
N ILE A 658 -6.03 12.37 -17.99
CA ILE A 658 -6.49 13.07 -16.78
C ILE A 658 -5.89 12.44 -15.53
N SER A 659 -5.54 11.14 -15.60
CA SER A 659 -4.74 10.51 -14.54
C SER A 659 -3.32 11.07 -14.43
N ARG A 660 -2.76 11.71 -15.48
CA ARG A 660 -1.37 12.16 -15.51
C ARG A 660 -1.24 13.59 -16.02
N GLY A 661 -1.00 14.52 -15.09
CA GLY A 661 -0.42 15.82 -15.42
C GLY A 661 -1.39 16.96 -15.73
N ILE A 662 -2.64 16.85 -15.30
CA ILE A 662 -3.61 17.95 -15.31
C ILE A 662 -3.92 18.32 -13.86
N THR A 663 -3.84 19.60 -13.54
CA THR A 663 -4.28 20.12 -12.23
C THR A 663 -5.78 20.38 -12.29
N LEU A 664 -6.53 19.81 -11.35
CA LEU A 664 -7.96 20.02 -11.19
C LEU A 664 -8.20 20.90 -9.96
N GLU A 665 -8.31 22.21 -10.16
CA GLU A 665 -8.55 23.14 -9.06
C GLU A 665 -9.97 22.97 -8.50
N GLY A 666 -10.08 22.94 -7.18
CA GLY A 666 -11.36 22.74 -6.49
C GLY A 666 -12.00 21.38 -6.74
N LEU A 667 -11.20 20.33 -6.99
CA LEU A 667 -11.71 18.96 -7.17
C LEU A 667 -12.43 18.49 -5.91
N ASN A 668 -13.74 18.29 -6.02
CA ASN A 668 -14.57 17.88 -4.89
C ASN A 668 -15.45 16.64 -5.16
N VAL A 669 -15.66 16.22 -6.42
CA VAL A 669 -16.27 14.91 -6.71
C VAL A 669 -15.41 14.14 -7.72
N SER A 670 -15.08 12.90 -7.40
CA SER A 670 -14.37 11.99 -8.32
C SER A 670 -15.19 10.73 -8.56
N TYR A 671 -15.53 10.46 -9.81
CA TYR A 671 -16.20 9.26 -10.25
C TYR A 671 -15.25 8.41 -11.10
N PHE A 672 -14.82 7.28 -10.56
CA PHE A 672 -13.72 6.51 -11.12
C PHE A 672 -14.05 5.01 -11.13
N THR A 673 -14.38 4.48 -12.31
CA THR A 673 -14.80 3.07 -12.49
C THR A 673 -13.76 2.19 -13.16
N ARG A 674 -12.68 2.77 -13.69
CA ARG A 674 -11.69 2.04 -14.47
C ARG A 674 -10.72 1.24 -13.59
N VAL A 675 -10.64 -0.07 -13.81
CA VAL A 675 -9.62 -0.93 -13.19
C VAL A 675 -8.65 -1.44 -14.28
N ALA A 676 -7.35 -1.35 -14.03
CA ALA A 676 -6.35 -1.90 -14.95
C ALA A 676 -6.35 -3.44 -14.85
N LYS A 677 -6.15 -4.13 -15.99
CA LYS A 677 -6.10 -5.61 -16.04
C LYS A 677 -5.07 -6.21 -15.09
N ILE A 678 -3.94 -5.51 -14.92
CA ILE A 678 -2.96 -5.79 -13.88
C ILE A 678 -2.73 -4.44 -13.20
N PRO A 679 -3.31 -4.19 -12.02
CA PRO A 679 -3.07 -2.96 -11.29
C PRO A 679 -1.59 -2.88 -10.92
N THR A 680 -1.06 -1.67 -10.93
CA THR A 680 0.31 -1.34 -10.53
C THR A 680 0.26 -0.20 -9.54
N SER A 681 1.10 -0.22 -8.50
CA SER A 681 1.02 0.77 -7.41
C SER A 681 1.26 2.19 -7.93
N ASP A 682 2.21 2.34 -8.85
CA ASP A 682 2.56 3.62 -9.48
C ASP A 682 1.38 4.23 -10.23
N THR A 683 0.70 3.42 -11.04
CA THR A 683 -0.46 3.86 -11.82
C THR A 683 -1.66 4.14 -10.93
N LEU A 684 -1.89 3.31 -9.91
CA LEU A 684 -3.02 3.46 -8.98
C LEU A 684 -2.93 4.78 -8.21
N ILE A 685 -1.77 5.10 -7.64
CA ILE A 685 -1.62 6.33 -6.86
C ILE A 685 -1.64 7.58 -7.75
N GLN A 686 -1.02 7.51 -8.93
CA GLN A 686 -1.02 8.64 -9.87
C GLN A 686 -2.45 8.99 -10.33
N MET A 687 -3.35 8.00 -10.36
CA MET A 687 -4.76 8.18 -10.66
C MET A 687 -5.56 8.82 -9.53
N GLY A 688 -5.09 8.73 -8.28
CA GLY A 688 -5.74 9.27 -7.08
C GLY A 688 -5.61 10.79 -6.94
N ARG A 689 -6.15 11.56 -7.90
CA ARG A 689 -6.17 13.04 -7.83
C ARG A 689 -7.04 13.57 -6.69
N TRP A 690 -7.84 12.70 -6.09
CA TRP A 690 -8.60 12.96 -4.89
C TRP A 690 -7.79 12.82 -3.59
N PHE A 691 -6.47 12.63 -3.64
CA PHE A 691 -5.59 12.89 -2.48
C PHE A 691 -5.10 14.34 -2.49
N GLY A 692 -4.59 14.85 -1.37
CA GLY A 692 -4.09 16.22 -1.26
C GLY A 692 -4.92 17.15 -0.37
N TYR A 693 -4.51 18.42 -0.33
CA TYR A 693 -5.13 19.45 0.51
C TYR A 693 -6.46 19.97 -0.07
N ARG A 694 -7.44 20.21 0.80
CA ARG A 694 -8.80 20.69 0.42
C ARG A 694 -9.30 21.83 1.28
N LYS A 695 -8.45 22.84 1.49
CA LYS A 695 -8.71 23.93 2.43
C LYS A 695 -10.08 24.58 2.22
N GLY A 696 -10.97 24.41 3.20
CA GLY A 696 -12.31 25.00 3.25
C GLY A 696 -13.45 24.10 2.74
N TYR A 697 -13.16 22.87 2.33
CA TYR A 697 -14.17 21.91 1.82
C TYR A 697 -13.78 20.43 2.07
N GLU A 698 -12.96 20.17 3.08
CA GLU A 698 -12.42 18.86 3.48
C GLU A 698 -13.52 17.85 3.86
N ASP A 699 -14.71 18.33 4.22
CA ASP A 699 -15.87 17.53 4.62
C ASP A 699 -16.86 17.27 3.46
N LEU A 700 -16.75 18.03 2.36
CA LEU A 700 -17.67 17.97 1.22
C LEU A 700 -17.25 17.00 0.12
N TRP A 701 -15.98 16.61 0.05
CA TRP A 701 -15.50 15.83 -1.09
C TRP A 701 -16.05 14.40 -1.10
N ARG A 702 -16.26 13.84 -2.30
CA ARG A 702 -16.72 12.45 -2.49
C ARG A 702 -15.94 11.72 -3.56
N VAL A 703 -15.68 10.43 -3.33
CA VAL A 703 -15.01 9.53 -4.27
C VAL A 703 -15.87 8.31 -4.52
N TYR A 704 -16.34 8.16 -5.75
CA TYR A 704 -17.14 7.05 -6.26
C TYR A 704 -16.22 6.05 -6.96
N VAL A 705 -16.03 4.86 -6.37
CA VAL A 705 -15.10 3.83 -6.87
C VAL A 705 -15.67 2.41 -6.74
N PRO A 706 -15.34 1.48 -7.65
CA PRO A 706 -15.68 0.08 -7.47
C PRO A 706 -15.06 -0.48 -6.18
N LYS A 707 -15.74 -1.40 -5.50
CA LYS A 707 -15.23 -2.06 -4.29
C LYS A 707 -13.85 -2.70 -4.50
N THR A 708 -13.60 -3.24 -5.69
CA THR A 708 -12.27 -3.76 -6.06
C THR A 708 -11.18 -2.69 -6.01
N LEU A 709 -11.46 -1.48 -6.49
CA LEU A 709 -10.49 -0.40 -6.47
C LEU A 709 -10.24 0.11 -5.04
N HIS A 710 -11.29 0.15 -4.22
CA HIS A 710 -11.17 0.42 -2.78
C HIS A 710 -10.19 -0.55 -2.10
N ILE A 711 -10.34 -1.86 -2.33
CA ILE A 711 -9.44 -2.88 -1.78
C ILE A 711 -8.01 -2.67 -2.29
N LEU A 712 -7.83 -2.35 -3.58
CA LEU A 712 -6.52 -2.06 -4.13
C LEU A 712 -5.89 -0.85 -3.42
N PHE A 713 -6.60 0.24 -3.17
CA PHE A 713 -6.02 1.36 -2.42
C PHE A 713 -5.65 1.00 -0.98
N ARG A 714 -6.42 0.15 -0.28
CA ARG A 714 -6.05 -0.31 1.07
C ARG A 714 -4.75 -1.12 1.08
N GLN A 715 -4.65 -2.07 0.16
CA GLN A 715 -3.43 -2.84 -0.09
C GLN A 715 -2.24 -1.91 -0.43
N PHE A 716 -2.47 -0.84 -1.18
CA PHE A 716 -1.45 0.17 -1.50
C PHE A 716 -0.94 0.84 -0.23
N SER A 717 -1.87 1.35 0.58
CA SER A 717 -1.56 2.04 1.84
C SER A 717 -0.75 1.12 2.74
N PHE A 718 -1.17 -0.14 2.89
CA PHE A 718 -0.42 -1.13 3.68
C PHE A 718 1.03 -1.30 3.20
N THR A 719 1.23 -1.52 1.89
CA THR A 719 2.57 -1.65 1.30
C THR A 719 3.40 -0.38 1.50
N MET A 720 2.83 0.81 1.32
CA MET A 720 3.57 2.07 1.49
C MET A 720 3.93 2.34 2.95
N GLU A 721 3.02 2.10 3.90
CA GLU A 721 3.33 2.26 5.32
C GLU A 721 4.46 1.30 5.73
N LYS A 722 4.44 0.06 5.24
CA LYS A 722 5.56 -0.87 5.43
C LYS A 722 6.85 -0.43 4.76
N ALA A 723 6.77 0.22 3.59
CA ALA A 723 7.94 0.84 2.97
C ALA A 723 8.51 1.98 3.83
N ARG A 724 7.65 2.85 4.39
CA ARG A 724 8.03 3.95 5.27
C ARG A 724 8.64 3.45 6.58
N GLU A 725 8.05 2.43 7.21
CA GLU A 725 8.61 1.76 8.38
C GLU A 725 10.03 1.24 8.09
N ARG A 726 10.22 0.55 6.94
CA ARG A 726 11.55 0.05 6.54
C ARG A 726 12.54 1.17 6.27
N PHE A 727 12.09 2.25 5.64
CA PHE A 727 12.92 3.43 5.48
C PHE A 727 13.29 4.02 6.87
N HIS A 728 12.38 4.05 7.83
CA HIS A 728 12.66 4.56 9.18
C HIS A 728 13.73 3.73 9.90
N GLU A 729 13.57 2.41 9.90
CA GLU A 729 14.55 1.48 10.50
C GLU A 729 15.95 1.66 9.89
N LEU A 730 16.05 1.79 8.57
CA LEU A 730 17.34 1.99 7.89
C LEU A 730 17.98 3.34 8.21
N SER A 731 17.16 4.35 8.51
CA SER A 731 17.62 5.68 8.88
C SER A 731 18.23 5.70 10.28
N GLU A 732 17.64 4.97 11.22
CA GLU A 732 18.19 4.83 12.59
C GLU A 732 19.57 4.17 12.60
N ASP A 733 19.80 3.24 11.67
CA ASP A 733 21.08 2.56 11.46
C ASP A 733 22.16 3.44 10.78
N GLY A 734 21.80 4.64 10.30
CA GLY A 734 22.73 5.57 9.64
C GLY A 734 23.32 5.07 8.31
N ARG A 735 22.61 4.17 7.60
CA ARG A 735 23.07 3.53 6.35
C ARG A 735 22.63 4.28 5.10
N ARG A 736 23.35 4.10 3.98
CA ARG A 736 22.94 4.64 2.68
C ARG A 736 21.94 3.70 2.02
N PRO A 737 21.15 4.20 1.07
CA PRO A 737 20.32 3.35 0.21
C PRO A 737 21.12 2.24 -0.51
N ILE A 738 22.39 2.50 -0.85
CA ILE A 738 23.26 1.51 -1.53
C ILE A 738 23.76 0.40 -0.60
N ASP A 739 23.68 0.58 0.72
CA ASP A 739 24.23 -0.37 1.70
C ASP A 739 23.20 -1.45 2.11
N TYR A 740 21.96 -1.39 1.60
CA TYR A 740 20.89 -2.31 1.99
C TYR A 740 19.82 -2.51 0.90
N GLY A 741 19.37 -3.75 0.70
CA GLY A 741 18.23 -4.05 -0.17
C GLY A 741 16.90 -3.94 0.57
N MET A 742 15.92 -3.23 0.02
CA MET A 742 14.59 -3.11 0.64
C MET A 742 13.75 -4.38 0.51
N GLU A 743 12.96 -4.71 1.52
CA GLU A 743 11.91 -5.73 1.47
C GLU A 743 10.57 -5.09 1.81
N ILE A 744 9.59 -5.21 0.92
CA ILE A 744 8.26 -4.62 1.11
C ILE A 744 7.20 -5.66 0.74
N PRO A 745 6.15 -5.83 1.56
CA PRO A 745 5.06 -6.76 1.26
C PRO A 745 4.37 -6.47 -0.08
N CYS A 746 4.06 -7.53 -0.84
CA CYS A 746 3.29 -7.48 -2.08
C CYS A 746 2.12 -8.47 -2.07
N PHE A 747 1.11 -8.22 -2.90
CA PHE A 747 -0.13 -9.02 -2.94
C PHE A 747 -0.30 -9.79 -4.26
N PRO A 748 -0.87 -11.00 -4.24
CA PRO A 748 -1.22 -11.73 -5.46
C PRO A 748 -2.16 -10.92 -6.37
N GLY A 749 -1.96 -11.01 -7.69
CA GLY A 749 -2.81 -10.30 -8.67
C GLY A 749 -2.47 -8.82 -8.87
N TRP A 750 -1.43 -8.31 -8.19
CA TRP A 750 -0.96 -6.93 -8.29
C TRP A 750 0.56 -6.86 -8.27
N ASN A 751 1.13 -6.05 -9.17
CA ASN A 751 2.55 -5.70 -9.13
C ASN A 751 2.85 -4.36 -8.41
N LEU A 752 3.82 -4.36 -7.49
CA LEU A 752 4.31 -3.13 -6.87
C LEU A 752 4.73 -2.07 -7.90
N VAL A 753 5.39 -2.47 -8.98
CA VAL A 753 5.79 -1.56 -10.06
C VAL A 753 5.45 -2.20 -11.41
N SER A 754 5.50 -1.41 -12.49
CA SER A 754 5.29 -1.96 -13.82
C SER A 754 6.29 -3.09 -14.15
N LYS A 755 5.89 -4.06 -14.97
CA LYS A 755 6.72 -5.22 -15.33
C LYS A 755 8.08 -4.84 -15.94
N THR A 756 8.18 -3.69 -16.59
CA THR A 756 9.44 -3.19 -17.14
C THR A 756 10.35 -2.56 -16.10
N LYS A 757 9.78 -1.90 -15.08
CA LYS A 757 10.52 -1.31 -13.95
C LYS A 757 10.93 -2.36 -12.91
N GLY A 758 10.08 -3.37 -12.67
CA GLY A 758 10.32 -4.42 -11.68
C GLY A 758 11.10 -5.62 -12.20
N ARG A 759 12.00 -5.45 -13.17
CA ARG A 759 12.78 -6.56 -13.74
C ARG A 759 13.83 -7.11 -12.78
N ASP A 760 14.27 -6.25 -11.87
CA ASP A 760 15.30 -6.55 -10.87
C ASP A 760 14.66 -6.94 -9.51
N ILE A 761 13.33 -7.00 -9.43
CA ILE A 761 12.58 -7.39 -8.22
C ILE A 761 12.40 -8.90 -8.17
N GLU A 762 12.63 -9.47 -7.00
CA GLU A 762 12.29 -10.85 -6.68
C GLU A 762 11.15 -10.92 -5.65
N ILE A 763 10.24 -11.86 -5.84
CA ILE A 763 9.16 -12.14 -4.88
C ILE A 763 9.55 -13.36 -4.08
N VAL A 764 9.93 -13.14 -2.82
CA VAL A 764 10.17 -14.21 -1.87
C VAL A 764 8.85 -14.57 -1.20
N LYS A 765 8.48 -15.85 -1.19
CA LYS A 765 7.33 -16.31 -0.42
C LYS A 765 7.70 -16.27 1.06
N GLU A 766 6.97 -15.50 1.85
CA GLU A 766 7.09 -15.51 3.31
C GLU A 766 6.88 -16.95 3.80
N PRO A 767 7.86 -17.62 4.45
CA PRO A 767 7.58 -18.85 5.17
C PRO A 767 6.65 -18.46 6.31
N TYR A 768 5.39 -18.91 6.23
CA TYR A 768 4.31 -18.61 7.16
C TYR A 768 4.78 -18.35 8.60
N SER A 769 4.88 -17.09 8.99
CA SER A 769 4.78 -16.72 10.40
C SER A 769 3.30 -16.53 10.70
N SER A 770 2.56 -17.63 10.86
CA SER A 770 1.16 -17.53 11.27
C SER A 770 1.07 -17.25 12.77
N PHE A 771 0.35 -16.19 13.09
CA PHE A 771 -0.24 -15.97 14.42
C PHE A 771 -1.38 -16.98 14.71
N THR A 772 -1.83 -17.71 13.68
CA THR A 772 -2.95 -18.65 13.74
C THR A 772 -2.45 -20.08 13.67
N ALA A 773 -2.62 -20.83 14.76
CA ALA A 773 -2.47 -22.27 14.76
C ALA A 773 -3.39 -22.90 13.70
N SER A 774 -2.82 -23.44 12.62
CA SER A 774 -3.57 -23.89 11.45
C SER A 774 -3.87 -25.39 11.49
N SER A 775 -4.93 -25.78 10.78
CA SER A 775 -5.40 -27.17 10.68
C SER A 775 -5.53 -27.55 9.22
N ARG A 776 -4.73 -28.50 8.73
CA ARG A 776 -4.79 -28.93 7.31
C ARG A 776 -5.27 -30.36 7.18
N THR A 777 -6.17 -30.60 6.24
CA THR A 777 -6.67 -31.93 5.88
C THR A 777 -6.84 -32.03 4.37
N PRO A 778 -6.25 -33.02 3.69
CA PRO A 778 -6.49 -33.22 2.26
C PRO A 778 -7.97 -33.45 1.99
N VAL A 779 -8.54 -32.78 0.99
CA VAL A 779 -9.92 -33.03 0.55
C VAL A 779 -9.99 -33.88 -0.70
N LEU A 780 -8.86 -34.15 -1.36
CA LEU A 780 -8.72 -35.00 -2.55
C LEU A 780 -7.89 -36.24 -2.23
N TYR A 781 -8.35 -37.39 -2.74
CA TYR A 781 -7.74 -38.69 -2.53
C TYR A 781 -7.66 -39.48 -3.84
N TYR A 782 -6.58 -40.24 -3.99
CA TYR A 782 -6.36 -41.13 -5.13
C TYR A 782 -7.30 -42.35 -5.11
N LYS A 783 -7.61 -42.87 -6.30
CA LYS A 783 -8.36 -44.13 -6.50
C LYS A 783 -7.48 -45.36 -6.75
N ASN A 784 -6.19 -45.13 -7.01
CA ASN A 784 -5.24 -46.08 -7.60
C ASN A 784 -4.12 -46.47 -6.62
N LYS A 785 -2.96 -46.93 -7.14
CA LYS A 785 -1.83 -47.49 -6.38
C LYS A 785 -1.29 -46.53 -5.30
N GLU A 786 -1.30 -45.23 -5.55
CA GLU A 786 -0.83 -44.17 -4.67
C GLU A 786 -1.63 -44.13 -3.35
N ARG A 787 -2.90 -44.54 -3.37
CA ARG A 787 -3.71 -44.73 -2.15
C ARG A 787 -3.12 -45.83 -1.27
N ILE A 788 -2.70 -46.95 -1.86
CA ILE A 788 -2.12 -48.09 -1.15
C ILE A 788 -0.77 -47.70 -0.55
N GLU A 789 0.04 -46.91 -1.28
CA GLU A 789 1.30 -46.37 -0.77
C GLU A 789 1.10 -45.54 0.51
N ASN A 790 0.05 -44.72 0.57
CA ASN A 790 -0.28 -43.98 1.80
C ASN A 790 -0.66 -44.88 2.97
N ILE A 791 -1.38 -45.99 2.71
CA ILE A 791 -1.72 -46.98 3.74
C ILE A 791 -0.44 -47.60 4.31
N ASP A 792 0.47 -48.03 3.44
CA ASP A 792 1.72 -48.66 3.85
C ASP A 792 2.67 -47.69 4.55
N LEU A 793 2.74 -46.45 4.06
CA LEU A 793 3.48 -45.36 4.71
C LEU A 793 2.97 -45.12 6.14
N THR A 794 1.65 -45.13 6.32
CA THR A 794 1.01 -44.95 7.63
C THR A 794 1.31 -46.13 8.56
N LYS A 795 1.23 -47.37 8.06
CA LYS A 795 1.59 -48.56 8.85
C LYS A 795 3.04 -48.51 9.30
N LYS A 796 3.97 -48.20 8.39
CA LYS A 796 5.40 -48.03 8.73
C LYS A 796 5.63 -46.97 9.80
N LEU A 797 4.93 -45.82 9.70
CA LEU A 797 5.01 -44.79 10.72
C LEU A 797 4.56 -45.34 12.08
N ILE A 798 3.38 -45.95 12.16
CA ILE A 798 2.85 -46.46 13.44
C ILE A 798 3.70 -47.60 14.01
N ASP A 799 4.17 -48.53 13.17
CA ASP A 799 5.02 -49.64 13.59
C ASP A 799 6.40 -49.16 14.09
N SER A 800 6.87 -48.00 13.59
CA SER A 800 8.09 -47.35 14.08
C SER A 800 7.90 -46.65 15.44
N LEU A 801 6.67 -46.48 15.92
CA LEU A 801 6.39 -45.91 17.24
C LEU A 801 6.42 -47.00 18.30
N GLY A 802 6.90 -46.68 19.50
CA GLY A 802 6.94 -47.65 20.60
C GLY A 802 5.52 -48.06 21.07
N ASN A 803 5.44 -49.17 21.82
CA ASN A 803 4.18 -49.65 22.43
C ASN A 803 3.67 -48.76 23.60
N LYS A 804 4.26 -47.59 23.82
CA LYS A 804 3.91 -46.66 24.89
C LYS A 804 3.02 -45.54 24.33
N TYR A 805 1.72 -45.78 24.33
CA TYR A 805 0.68 -44.83 23.92
C TYR A 805 -0.43 -44.73 24.96
N GLU A 806 -1.10 -43.58 25.04
CA GLU A 806 -2.34 -43.45 25.81
C GLU A 806 -3.50 -44.08 25.01
N THR A 807 -4.30 -44.89 25.66
CA THR A 807 -5.52 -45.50 25.13
C THR A 807 -6.72 -44.57 25.27
N GLU A 808 -7.81 -44.87 24.56
CA GLU A 808 -9.10 -44.16 24.68
C GLU A 808 -9.54 -43.98 26.14
N VAL A 809 -9.36 -45.02 26.97
CA VAL A 809 -9.76 -45.02 28.38
C VAL A 809 -8.95 -43.98 29.17
N GLU A 810 -7.64 -43.94 28.95
CA GLU A 810 -6.74 -43.01 29.64
C GLU A 810 -6.97 -41.57 29.18
N ILE A 811 -7.12 -41.35 27.87
CA ILE A 811 -7.39 -40.04 27.29
C ILE A 811 -8.72 -39.49 27.82
N ASN A 812 -9.80 -40.27 27.72
CA ASN A 812 -11.13 -39.84 28.19
C ASN A 812 -11.17 -39.62 29.71
N LYS A 813 -10.43 -40.42 30.49
CA LYS A 813 -10.29 -40.23 31.94
C LYS A 813 -9.64 -38.88 32.25
N LYS A 814 -8.56 -38.53 31.54
CA LYS A 814 -7.87 -37.25 31.66
C LYS A 814 -8.75 -36.06 31.28
N LEU A 815 -9.41 -36.12 30.12
CA LEU A 815 -10.32 -35.06 29.67
C LEU A 815 -11.46 -34.80 30.67
N LYS A 816 -11.96 -35.86 31.31
CA LYS A 816 -12.99 -35.77 32.35
C LYS A 816 -12.44 -35.19 33.66
N SER A 817 -11.30 -35.66 34.14
CA SER A 817 -10.71 -35.15 35.40
C SER A 817 -10.30 -33.68 35.29
N GLU A 818 -9.86 -33.26 34.11
CA GLU A 818 -9.42 -31.89 33.83
C GLU A 818 -10.56 -30.94 33.42
N LYS A 819 -11.81 -31.42 33.39
CA LYS A 819 -13.01 -30.65 33.02
C LYS A 819 -12.87 -29.96 31.65
N ILE A 820 -12.32 -30.66 30.67
CA ILE A 820 -12.22 -30.19 29.28
C ILE A 820 -13.57 -30.40 28.60
N LEU A 821 -14.28 -29.29 28.38
CA LEU A 821 -15.66 -29.26 27.92
C LEU A 821 -15.78 -28.51 26.59
N THR A 822 -16.90 -28.67 25.89
CA THR A 822 -17.25 -27.84 24.74
C THR A 822 -18.59 -27.17 25.00
N PRO A 823 -18.71 -25.84 24.84
CA PRO A 823 -20.00 -25.17 24.99
C PRO A 823 -20.97 -25.67 23.93
N THR A 824 -22.24 -25.88 24.30
CA THR A 824 -23.28 -26.21 23.32
C THR A 824 -23.69 -24.96 22.55
N ALA A 825 -24.23 -25.15 21.35
CA ALA A 825 -24.82 -24.05 20.61
C ALA A 825 -26.01 -23.47 21.38
N PHE A 826 -26.18 -22.15 21.35
CA PHE A 826 -27.31 -21.42 21.94
C PHE A 826 -28.13 -20.70 20.85
N LYS A 827 -29.40 -20.42 21.15
CA LYS A 827 -30.30 -19.58 20.32
C LYS A 827 -30.15 -18.10 20.70
N ASP A 828 -30.45 -17.18 19.77
CA ASP A 828 -30.25 -15.71 19.65
C ASP A 828 -30.20 -14.76 20.87
N GLU A 829 -30.24 -15.23 22.11
CA GLU A 829 -30.07 -14.36 23.27
C GLU A 829 -28.60 -13.93 23.42
N LYS A 830 -28.30 -12.73 22.92
CA LYS A 830 -27.02 -12.03 23.10
C LYS A 830 -26.72 -11.93 24.60
N ILE A 831 -25.58 -12.48 25.02
CA ILE A 831 -25.08 -12.28 26.38
C ILE A 831 -24.57 -10.84 26.45
N ASP A 832 -24.94 -10.12 27.51
CA ASP A 832 -24.42 -8.78 27.77
C ASP A 832 -22.89 -8.82 27.92
N ASN A 833 -22.22 -8.08 27.04
CA ASN A 833 -20.76 -8.06 26.96
C ASN A 833 -20.14 -7.12 28.01
N GLU A 834 -20.93 -6.33 28.73
CA GLU A 834 -20.41 -5.49 29.82
C GLU A 834 -20.17 -6.30 31.10
N LEU A 835 -20.74 -7.50 31.20
CA LEU A 835 -20.60 -8.37 32.38
C LEU A 835 -19.14 -8.77 32.68
N PRO A 836 -18.83 -9.10 33.94
CA PRO A 836 -17.57 -9.75 34.29
C PRO A 836 -17.35 -11.06 33.51
N ILE A 837 -16.10 -11.36 33.15
CA ILE A 837 -15.74 -12.54 32.34
C ILE A 837 -16.21 -13.85 32.98
N ASP A 838 -16.14 -13.95 34.31
CA ASP A 838 -16.57 -15.13 35.04
C ASP A 838 -18.09 -15.35 34.94
N GLU A 839 -18.88 -14.27 34.92
CA GLU A 839 -20.33 -14.35 34.70
C GLU A 839 -20.66 -14.73 33.26
N ILE A 840 -19.94 -14.16 32.28
CA ILE A 840 -20.08 -14.55 30.86
C ILE A 840 -19.77 -16.04 30.70
N ARG A 841 -18.68 -16.51 31.32
CA ARG A 841 -18.28 -17.92 31.35
C ARG A 841 -19.37 -18.79 31.94
N GLU A 842 -19.88 -18.45 33.12
CA GLU A 842 -20.95 -19.23 33.77
C GLU A 842 -22.19 -19.30 32.87
N ARG A 843 -22.65 -18.16 32.33
CA ARG A 843 -23.84 -18.10 31.46
C ARG A 843 -23.70 -18.95 30.20
N ILE A 844 -22.54 -18.95 29.56
CA ILE A 844 -22.30 -19.77 28.36
C ILE A 844 -22.33 -21.27 28.71
N PHE A 845 -21.60 -21.69 29.74
CA PHE A 845 -21.52 -23.11 30.10
C PHE A 845 -22.79 -23.64 30.80
N LYS A 846 -23.57 -22.76 31.45
CA LYS A 846 -24.88 -23.07 32.06
C LYS A 846 -25.97 -23.35 31.03
N LYS A 847 -25.94 -22.69 29.87
CA LYS A 847 -26.84 -23.00 28.73
C LYS A 847 -26.60 -24.38 28.14
N GLY A 848 -25.43 -24.96 28.42
CA GLY A 848 -25.11 -26.36 28.17
C GLY A 848 -23.65 -26.53 27.79
N SER A 849 -23.10 -27.68 28.15
CA SER A 849 -21.78 -28.09 27.71
C SER A 849 -21.75 -29.59 27.48
N LYS A 850 -20.91 -30.01 26.54
CA LYS A 850 -20.67 -31.42 26.24
C LYS A 850 -19.26 -31.78 26.69
N GLN A 851 -19.17 -32.83 27.48
CA GLN A 851 -17.90 -33.47 27.77
C GLN A 851 -17.28 -33.96 26.47
N VAL A 852 -16.03 -33.59 26.20
CA VAL A 852 -15.29 -34.15 25.08
C VAL A 852 -15.07 -35.63 25.36
N LYS A 853 -15.47 -36.49 24.41
CA LYS A 853 -15.34 -37.93 24.52
C LYS A 853 -14.91 -38.50 23.17
N LEU A 854 -13.75 -39.15 23.16
CA LEU A 854 -13.19 -39.79 21.98
C LEU A 854 -13.60 -41.27 21.93
N SER A 855 -13.61 -41.86 20.73
CA SER A 855 -13.90 -43.29 20.50
C SER A 855 -12.74 -43.92 19.73
N LYS A 856 -12.26 -45.08 20.18
CA LYS A 856 -11.11 -45.81 19.61
C LYS A 856 -9.94 -44.88 19.26
N ALA A 857 -9.45 -44.19 20.29
CA ALA A 857 -8.37 -43.22 20.19
C ALA A 857 -7.07 -43.74 20.81
N TYR A 858 -5.95 -43.36 20.20
CA TYR A 858 -4.60 -43.70 20.64
C TYR A 858 -3.70 -42.49 20.49
N LEU A 859 -2.89 -42.15 21.50
CA LEU A 859 -2.03 -40.97 21.48
C LEU A 859 -0.58 -41.33 21.86
N TRP A 860 0.35 -41.00 20.99
CA TRP A 860 1.79 -40.99 21.27
C TRP A 860 2.24 -39.57 21.57
N ARG A 861 3.00 -39.42 22.66
CA ARG A 861 3.63 -38.14 23.02
C ARG A 861 5.09 -38.12 22.67
N ASN A 862 5.61 -36.93 22.37
CA ASN A 862 7.02 -36.70 22.06
C ASN A 862 7.52 -37.62 20.93
N VAL A 863 6.72 -37.69 19.86
CA VAL A 863 7.10 -38.38 18.64
C VAL A 863 8.25 -37.61 18.00
N ASP A 864 9.25 -38.36 17.58
CA ASP A 864 10.39 -37.84 16.83
C ASP A 864 9.92 -37.09 15.59
N VAL A 865 10.32 -35.82 15.49
CA VAL A 865 9.92 -34.90 14.43
C VAL A 865 10.33 -35.41 13.05
N ASP A 866 11.45 -36.13 12.94
CA ASP A 866 11.93 -36.68 11.67
C ASP A 866 10.98 -37.74 11.11
N LYS A 867 10.31 -38.50 11.98
CA LYS A 867 9.28 -39.47 11.57
C LYS A 867 8.05 -38.77 10.99
N ILE A 868 7.69 -37.61 11.54
CA ILE A 868 6.57 -36.79 11.05
C ILE A 868 6.93 -36.13 9.71
N ILE A 869 8.13 -35.57 9.60
CA ILE A 869 8.67 -34.98 8.36
C ILE A 869 8.68 -36.04 7.26
N ASN A 870 9.20 -37.25 7.56
CA ASN A 870 9.27 -38.35 6.61
C ASN A 870 7.88 -38.79 6.13
N PHE A 871 6.90 -38.86 7.03
CA PHE A 871 5.52 -39.19 6.68
C PHE A 871 4.93 -38.17 5.70
N PHE A 872 5.03 -36.87 5.99
CA PHE A 872 4.47 -35.84 5.10
C PHE A 872 5.24 -35.70 3.78
N GLY A 873 6.56 -35.89 3.79
CA GLY A 873 7.40 -35.83 2.59
C GLY A 873 7.04 -36.89 1.56
N HIS A 874 6.62 -38.07 2.01
CA HIS A 874 6.29 -39.21 1.15
C HIS A 874 4.79 -39.44 0.94
N TYR A 875 3.92 -38.72 1.65
CA TYR A 875 2.46 -38.86 1.53
C TYR A 875 1.98 -38.36 0.16
N LYS A 876 1.31 -39.24 -0.61
CA LYS A 876 0.80 -38.97 -1.94
C LYS A 876 -0.55 -38.26 -1.88
N SER A 877 -0.69 -37.13 -2.57
CA SER A 877 -1.97 -36.41 -2.73
C SER A 877 -2.16 -36.00 -4.20
N PRO A 878 -3.41 -35.97 -4.73
CA PRO A 878 -3.67 -35.53 -6.11
C PRO A 878 -3.20 -34.09 -6.42
N THR A 879 -3.17 -33.71 -7.70
CA THR A 879 -2.70 -32.43 -8.29
C THR A 879 -2.87 -31.18 -7.40
N ASN A 880 -1.94 -30.23 -7.51
CA ASN A 880 -1.81 -28.98 -6.74
C ASN A 880 -1.72 -29.14 -5.19
N LEU A 881 -2.16 -30.27 -4.61
CA LEU A 881 -2.11 -30.57 -3.18
C LEU A 881 -0.93 -31.47 -2.79
N GLU A 882 -0.30 -32.18 -3.73
CA GLU A 882 0.94 -32.93 -3.47
C GLU A 882 2.03 -32.03 -2.88
N TRP A 883 2.12 -30.80 -3.40
CA TRP A 883 3.02 -29.76 -2.89
C TRP A 883 2.69 -29.38 -1.44
N THR A 884 1.42 -29.46 -1.03
CA THR A 884 0.99 -29.11 0.34
C THR A 884 1.61 -30.02 1.38
N CYS A 885 1.69 -31.34 1.15
CA CYS A 885 2.29 -32.29 2.09
C CYS A 885 3.81 -32.06 2.21
N LYS A 886 4.49 -31.87 1.08
CA LYS A 886 5.93 -31.61 1.04
C LYS A 886 6.28 -30.26 1.68
N ILE A 887 5.47 -29.22 1.44
CA ILE A 887 5.57 -27.93 2.16
C ILE A 887 5.40 -28.13 3.66
N ILE A 888 4.41 -28.91 4.10
CA ILE A 888 4.19 -29.17 5.54
C ILE A 888 5.42 -29.85 6.13
N ALA A 889 5.97 -30.87 5.47
CA ALA A 889 7.21 -31.54 5.92
C ALA A 889 8.37 -30.54 6.08
N GLN A 890 8.56 -29.67 5.08
CA GLN A 890 9.58 -28.61 5.09
C GLN A 890 9.35 -27.58 6.21
N GLN A 891 8.10 -27.17 6.44
CA GLN A 891 7.73 -26.26 7.51
C GLN A 891 8.04 -26.85 8.88
N ILE A 892 7.71 -28.12 9.10
CA ILE A 892 8.01 -28.82 10.35
C ILE A 892 9.53 -28.89 10.57
N LYS A 893 10.30 -29.21 9.52
CA LYS A 893 11.77 -29.21 9.55
C LYS A 893 12.33 -27.82 9.91
N LEU A 894 11.80 -26.76 9.31
CA LEU A 894 12.19 -25.38 9.60
C LEU A 894 11.95 -24.99 11.06
N LEU A 895 10.80 -25.39 11.62
CA LEU A 895 10.45 -25.06 13.00
C LEU A 895 11.28 -25.87 14.02
N SER A 896 11.76 -27.07 13.66
CA SER A 896 12.59 -27.89 14.54
C SER A 896 14.05 -27.45 14.57
N ILE A 897 14.59 -26.92 13.47
CA ILE A 897 16.00 -26.47 13.39
C ILE A 897 16.19 -25.01 13.87
N ASN A 898 15.21 -24.13 13.63
CA ASN A 898 15.31 -22.73 14.02
C ASN A 898 15.14 -22.57 15.54
N LYS A 899 15.91 -21.65 16.14
CA LYS A 899 15.94 -21.42 17.59
C LYS A 899 15.27 -20.11 17.98
N LYS A 900 14.55 -20.13 19.11
CA LYS A 900 14.09 -18.93 19.84
C LYS A 900 15.29 -18.18 20.41
N LYS A 901 15.10 -16.92 20.87
CA LYS A 901 16.15 -16.07 21.48
C LYS A 901 16.91 -16.74 22.65
N ASN A 902 16.27 -17.68 23.33
CA ASN A 902 16.85 -18.46 24.44
C ASN A 902 17.59 -19.73 23.99
N GLY A 903 17.76 -19.97 22.69
CA GLY A 903 18.53 -21.10 22.14
C GLY A 903 17.76 -22.41 21.99
N SER A 904 16.49 -22.50 22.41
CA SER A 904 15.66 -23.70 22.19
C SER A 904 15.03 -23.70 20.79
N PRO A 905 14.80 -24.86 20.16
CA PRO A 905 13.99 -24.96 18.94
C PRO A 905 12.65 -24.21 19.01
N ILE A 906 12.17 -23.68 17.89
CA ILE A 906 10.85 -23.03 17.81
C ILE A 906 9.74 -24.06 18.07
N LEU A 907 9.85 -25.24 17.45
CA LEU A 907 8.97 -26.40 17.68
C LEU A 907 9.68 -27.71 17.32
N ASP A 908 10.12 -28.46 18.33
CA ASP A 908 10.73 -29.79 18.20
C ASP A 908 9.86 -30.92 18.77
N LYS A 909 8.81 -30.60 19.53
CA LYS A 909 7.94 -31.58 20.18
C LYS A 909 6.64 -31.79 19.41
N TRP A 910 6.40 -33.04 19.04
CA TRP A 910 5.21 -33.47 18.33
C TRP A 910 4.48 -34.60 19.06
N ASN A 911 3.15 -34.58 18.97
CA ASN A 911 2.28 -35.66 19.40
C ASN A 911 1.60 -36.26 18.16
N LEU A 912 1.31 -37.56 18.19
CA LEU A 912 0.59 -38.25 17.12
C LEU A 912 -0.62 -38.97 17.70
N GLY A 913 -1.80 -38.66 17.18
CA GLY A 913 -3.06 -39.30 17.51
C GLY A 913 -3.58 -40.17 16.36
N ILE A 914 -4.18 -41.31 16.68
CA ILE A 914 -5.06 -42.04 15.77
C ILE A 914 -6.45 -42.02 16.40
N PHE A 915 -7.47 -41.78 15.59
CA PHE A 915 -8.83 -41.59 16.10
C PHE A 915 -9.89 -42.15 15.16
N SER A 916 -10.96 -42.68 15.74
CA SER A 916 -12.20 -43.00 15.03
C SER A 916 -13.35 -42.13 15.52
N ALA A 917 -14.04 -41.47 14.60
CA ALA A 917 -15.18 -40.62 14.95
C ALA A 917 -16.44 -41.40 15.35
N LYS A 918 -16.57 -42.65 14.90
CA LYS A 918 -17.71 -43.51 15.18
C LYS A 918 -17.25 -44.95 15.27
N ASP A 919 -17.71 -45.65 16.30
CA ASP A 919 -17.44 -47.07 16.52
C ASP A 919 -18.76 -47.86 16.55
N GLY A 920 -18.75 -49.12 16.09
CA GLY A 920 -19.93 -49.98 16.06
C GLY A 920 -19.82 -51.16 15.10
N ILE A 921 -20.73 -52.14 15.22
CA ILE A 921 -20.72 -53.42 14.49
C ILE A 921 -20.77 -53.24 12.96
N ASN A 922 -21.35 -52.12 12.49
CA ASN A 922 -21.52 -51.83 11.07
C ASN A 922 -20.27 -51.21 10.40
N TYR A 923 -19.25 -50.85 11.18
CA TYR A 923 -18.03 -50.21 10.67
C TYR A 923 -16.90 -51.24 10.52
N PRO A 924 -16.22 -51.27 9.36
CA PRO A 924 -15.05 -52.13 9.19
C PRO A 924 -13.90 -51.66 10.09
N LYS A 925 -13.09 -52.60 10.57
CA LYS A 925 -11.96 -52.33 11.45
C LYS A 925 -10.65 -52.24 10.67
N PHE A 926 -9.77 -51.35 11.10
CA PHE A 926 -8.43 -51.19 10.56
C PHE A 926 -7.39 -51.35 11.67
N GLU A 927 -6.38 -52.18 11.38
CA GLU A 927 -5.41 -52.64 12.36
C GLU A 927 -3.99 -52.15 12.03
N PHE A 928 -3.27 -51.71 13.04
CA PHE A 928 -1.86 -51.31 12.98
C PHE A 928 -1.02 -52.13 13.99
N GLY A 929 0.31 -52.22 13.80
CA GLY A 929 1.24 -52.73 14.80
C GLY A 929 0.97 -54.17 15.24
N SER A 930 0.94 -55.12 14.29
CA SER A 930 0.61 -56.54 14.54
C SER A 930 -0.69 -56.73 15.34
N ASN A 931 -1.74 -55.98 14.98
CA ASN A 931 -3.10 -56.02 15.55
C ASN A 931 -3.25 -55.47 16.98
N LYS A 932 -2.28 -54.71 17.50
CA LYS A 932 -2.37 -54.08 18.83
C LYS A 932 -3.23 -52.82 18.87
N ILE A 933 -3.36 -52.14 17.74
CA ILE A 933 -4.13 -50.90 17.60
C ILE A 933 -5.24 -51.16 16.61
N ASN A 934 -6.49 -51.00 17.05
CA ASN A 934 -7.65 -51.28 16.23
C ASN A 934 -8.59 -50.06 16.26
N VAL A 935 -8.86 -49.52 15.08
CA VAL A 935 -9.72 -48.35 14.89
C VAL A 935 -10.79 -48.64 13.85
N SER A 936 -11.99 -48.16 14.10
CA SER A 936 -13.12 -48.32 13.19
C SER A 936 -13.01 -47.29 12.05
N LEU A 937 -13.17 -47.74 10.81
CA LEU A 937 -13.11 -46.89 9.61
C LEU A 937 -14.35 -46.02 9.53
N GLN A 938 -14.17 -44.70 9.56
CA GLN A 938 -15.30 -43.79 9.41
C GLN A 938 -15.83 -43.79 7.98
N GLN A 939 -17.14 -43.94 7.80
CA GLN A 939 -17.75 -43.82 6.48
C GLN A 939 -17.81 -42.36 6.02
N ARG A 940 -17.42 -42.09 4.77
CA ARG A 940 -17.54 -40.78 4.10
C ARG A 940 -18.21 -40.91 2.74
N THR A 941 -19.11 -39.97 2.47
CA THR A 941 -19.71 -39.82 1.15
C THR A 941 -18.78 -39.02 0.23
N ILE A 942 -18.58 -39.51 -0.99
CA ILE A 942 -17.86 -38.80 -2.03
C ILE A 942 -18.70 -37.62 -2.51
N LYS A 943 -18.07 -36.46 -2.70
CA LYS A 943 -18.72 -35.24 -3.21
C LYS A 943 -18.55 -35.10 -4.73
N ASN A 944 -17.30 -35.08 -5.20
CA ASN A 944 -16.96 -34.96 -6.62
C ASN A 944 -16.13 -36.17 -7.04
N HIS A 945 -16.43 -36.71 -8.22
CA HIS A 945 -15.65 -37.77 -8.86
C HIS A 945 -14.84 -37.18 -10.01
N TYR A 946 -13.55 -37.53 -10.06
CA TYR A 946 -12.65 -37.25 -11.17
C TYR A 946 -12.07 -38.57 -11.70
N ASN A 947 -11.34 -38.55 -12.82
CA ASN A 947 -10.84 -39.78 -13.45
C ASN A 947 -10.00 -40.62 -12.48
N ASN A 948 -8.97 -40.05 -11.84
CA ASN A 948 -8.03 -40.78 -10.97
C ASN A 948 -8.14 -40.45 -9.47
N PHE A 949 -9.00 -39.50 -9.10
CA PHE A 949 -9.18 -39.04 -7.74
C PHE A 949 -10.64 -38.69 -7.44
N TYR A 950 -10.97 -38.49 -6.18
CA TYR A 950 -12.28 -38.00 -5.75
C TYR A 950 -12.12 -37.07 -4.55
N SER A 951 -13.15 -36.26 -4.28
CA SER A 951 -13.14 -35.37 -3.12
C SER A 951 -14.14 -35.77 -2.04
N ILE A 952 -13.80 -35.56 -0.77
CA ILE A 952 -14.74 -35.60 0.35
C ILE A 952 -14.91 -34.20 0.95
N LYS A 953 -16.02 -33.96 1.67
CA LYS A 953 -16.34 -32.62 2.22
C LYS A 953 -15.45 -32.24 3.41
N THR A 954 -15.38 -33.11 4.42
CA THR A 954 -14.60 -32.86 5.64
C THR A 954 -14.27 -34.22 6.24
N LEU A 955 -12.99 -34.47 6.51
CA LEU A 955 -12.55 -35.69 7.19
C LEU A 955 -12.37 -35.48 8.70
N SER A 956 -11.81 -34.34 9.11
CA SER A 956 -11.45 -34.06 10.50
C SER A 956 -12.66 -34.07 11.44
N ASP A 957 -12.53 -34.76 12.57
CA ASP A 957 -13.45 -34.58 13.70
C ASP A 957 -12.90 -33.50 14.63
N PRO A 958 -13.65 -32.42 14.88
CA PRO A 958 -13.15 -31.32 15.70
C PRO A 958 -12.89 -31.68 17.18
N GLN A 959 -13.36 -32.84 17.67
CA GLN A 959 -13.06 -33.29 19.03
C GLN A 959 -11.66 -33.90 19.15
N ALA A 960 -11.11 -34.44 18.06
CA ALA A 960 -9.81 -35.11 18.07
C ALA A 960 -8.67 -34.15 18.42
N GLU A 961 -8.84 -32.85 18.15
CA GLU A 961 -7.88 -31.82 18.55
C GLU A 961 -7.66 -31.82 20.06
N PHE A 962 -8.68 -32.09 20.88
CA PHE A 962 -8.54 -32.04 22.34
C PHE A 962 -7.77 -33.22 22.93
N MET A 963 -7.32 -34.20 22.14
CA MET A 963 -6.71 -35.44 22.63
C MET A 963 -5.47 -35.23 23.50
N ASP A 964 -4.66 -34.22 23.18
CA ASP A 964 -3.38 -33.94 23.84
C ASP A 964 -3.37 -32.67 24.71
N ILE A 965 -4.47 -31.91 24.75
CA ILE A 965 -4.61 -30.67 25.53
C ILE A 965 -4.73 -30.97 27.03
N ASN A 966 -4.24 -30.05 27.86
CA ASN A 966 -4.39 -30.12 29.31
C ASN A 966 -5.22 -28.96 29.89
N ALA A 967 -5.52 -29.04 31.19
CA ALA A 967 -6.33 -28.06 31.93
C ALA A 967 -5.78 -26.63 31.87
N ASP A 968 -4.45 -26.43 31.92
CA ASP A 968 -3.83 -25.11 31.88
C ASP A 968 -4.04 -24.45 30.50
N GLN A 969 -3.69 -25.19 29.44
CA GLN A 969 -3.87 -24.75 28.06
C GLN A 969 -5.35 -24.48 27.74
N TYR A 970 -6.23 -25.38 28.21
CA TYR A 970 -7.66 -25.24 28.04
C TYR A 970 -8.17 -23.96 28.72
N ASN A 971 -7.88 -23.75 30.01
CA ASN A 971 -8.38 -22.59 30.75
C ASN A 971 -7.82 -21.25 30.21
N LYS A 972 -6.54 -21.20 29.84
CA LYS A 972 -5.95 -20.01 29.19
C LYS A 972 -6.64 -19.70 27.86
N GLY A 973 -6.89 -20.72 27.05
CA GLY A 973 -7.60 -20.58 25.78
C GLY A 973 -9.02 -20.08 25.96
N ILE A 974 -9.73 -20.61 26.97
CA ILE A 974 -11.07 -20.16 27.37
C ILE A 974 -11.04 -18.69 27.78
N ASN A 975 -10.11 -18.26 28.64
CA ASN A 975 -10.04 -16.89 29.11
C ASN A 975 -9.73 -15.91 27.96
N LYS A 976 -8.78 -16.24 27.09
CA LYS A 976 -8.49 -15.42 25.89
C LYS A 976 -9.68 -15.33 24.95
N TRP A 977 -10.38 -16.45 24.75
CA TRP A 977 -11.61 -16.46 23.95
C TRP A 977 -12.73 -15.61 24.58
N LEU A 978 -12.93 -15.69 25.90
CA LEU A 978 -13.94 -14.88 26.60
C LEU A 978 -13.61 -13.39 26.54
N ASN A 979 -12.33 -13.01 26.65
CA ASN A 979 -11.87 -11.63 26.45
C ASN A 979 -12.18 -11.12 25.03
N LEU A 980 -11.89 -11.94 24.01
CA LEU A 980 -12.22 -11.61 22.63
C LEU A 980 -13.74 -11.50 22.43
N TYR A 981 -14.51 -12.42 23.00
CA TYR A 981 -15.97 -12.39 22.94
C TYR A 981 -16.52 -11.12 23.62
N LYS A 982 -15.99 -10.73 24.79
CA LYS A 982 -16.33 -9.49 25.49
C LYS A 982 -16.11 -8.26 24.58
N LYS A 983 -14.96 -8.19 23.91
CA LYS A 983 -14.61 -7.08 22.99
C LYS A 983 -15.49 -7.04 21.73
N THR A 984 -15.85 -8.20 21.16
CA THR A 984 -16.40 -8.28 19.80
C THR A 984 -17.88 -8.66 19.72
N GLY A 985 -18.40 -9.37 20.71
CA GLY A 985 -19.76 -9.94 20.70
C GLY A 985 -20.06 -10.94 19.58
N LYS A 986 -19.05 -11.44 18.85
CA LYS A 986 -19.25 -12.26 17.62
C LYS A 986 -19.47 -13.76 17.92
N CYS A 987 -20.41 -14.38 17.20
CA CYS A 987 -20.69 -15.83 17.20
C CYS A 987 -20.72 -16.39 15.76
N VAL A 988 -20.45 -17.69 15.57
CA VAL A 988 -20.46 -18.36 14.25
C VAL A 988 -21.87 -18.83 13.88
N ILE A 989 -22.33 -18.44 12.69
CA ILE A 989 -23.56 -18.95 12.05
C ILE A 989 -23.22 -20.23 11.27
N LYS A 990 -23.89 -21.35 11.54
CA LYS A 990 -23.79 -22.54 10.67
C LYS A 990 -24.78 -22.43 9.51
N ARG A 991 -24.30 -22.60 8.28
CA ARG A 991 -25.10 -22.65 7.04
C ARG A 991 -26.35 -23.53 7.24
N LYS A 992 -27.52 -22.88 7.18
CA LYS A 992 -28.90 -23.42 7.15
C LYS A 992 -29.61 -23.81 8.47
N GLN A 993 -29.02 -23.66 9.66
CA GLN A 993 -29.77 -23.74 10.93
C GLN A 993 -29.20 -22.76 11.97
N ILE A 994 -30.04 -21.88 12.52
CA ILE A 994 -29.69 -20.86 13.53
C ILE A 994 -29.30 -21.57 14.85
N ASN A 995 -28.03 -21.91 14.98
CA ASN A 995 -27.40 -22.44 16.17
C ASN A 995 -26.02 -21.79 16.29
N PHE A 996 -25.86 -20.87 17.24
CA PHE A 996 -24.62 -20.10 17.42
C PHE A 996 -23.61 -20.91 18.22
N LEU A 997 -22.45 -21.21 17.62
CA LEU A 997 -21.26 -21.61 18.38
C LEU A 997 -20.36 -20.38 18.54
N PRO A 998 -19.63 -20.24 19.66
CA PRO A 998 -18.74 -19.10 19.78
C PRO A 998 -17.64 -19.06 18.73
N ALA A 999 -17.44 -17.88 18.12
CA ALA A 999 -16.38 -17.67 17.13
C ALA A 999 -15.00 -17.79 17.76
N HIS A 1000 -14.05 -18.31 17.00
CA HIS A 1000 -12.64 -18.44 17.38
C HIS A 1000 -12.35 -19.27 18.66
N PHE A 1001 -13.35 -19.91 19.28
CA PHE A 1001 -13.18 -20.76 20.47
C PHE A 1001 -12.04 -21.77 20.29
N LYS A 1002 -12.11 -22.60 19.23
CA LYS A 1002 -11.07 -23.59 18.95
C LYS A 1002 -9.74 -22.96 18.58
N GLN A 1003 -9.76 -21.83 17.88
CA GLN A 1003 -8.53 -21.12 17.50
C GLN A 1003 -7.77 -20.64 18.73
N LYS A 1004 -8.45 -20.03 19.70
CA LYS A 1004 -7.84 -19.57 20.95
C LYS A 1004 -7.30 -20.72 21.80
N LEU A 1005 -7.96 -21.87 21.77
CA LEU A 1005 -7.47 -23.11 22.36
C LEU A 1005 -6.22 -23.65 21.66
N ARG A 1006 -6.21 -23.69 20.31
CA ARG A 1006 -5.03 -24.12 19.53
C ARG A 1006 -3.83 -23.19 19.76
N GLN A 1007 -4.07 -21.90 19.99
CA GLN A 1007 -3.02 -20.93 20.33
C GLN A 1007 -2.34 -21.21 21.68
N GLN A 1008 -2.91 -22.04 22.56
CA GLN A 1008 -2.25 -22.39 23.84
C GLN A 1008 -1.38 -23.64 23.75
N ARG A 1009 -1.32 -24.28 22.56
CA ARG A 1009 -0.50 -25.46 22.34
C ARG A 1009 0.98 -25.11 22.41
N LYS A 1010 1.76 -26.02 22.98
CA LYS A 1010 3.22 -25.93 23.01
C LYS A 1010 3.85 -26.94 22.04
N GLU A 1011 3.16 -28.05 21.82
CA GLU A 1011 3.54 -29.14 20.93
C GLU A 1011 2.70 -29.13 19.64
N GLY A 1012 3.29 -29.63 18.56
CA GLY A 1012 2.56 -29.95 17.34
C GLY A 1012 1.73 -31.21 17.53
N LEU A 1013 0.58 -31.30 16.86
CA LEU A 1013 -0.28 -32.49 16.88
C LEU A 1013 -0.56 -32.96 15.47
N VAL A 1014 -0.25 -34.23 15.18
CA VAL A 1014 -0.70 -34.92 13.96
C VAL A 1014 -1.79 -35.90 14.35
N ILE A 1015 -2.89 -35.93 13.60
CA ILE A 1015 -4.00 -36.85 13.80
C ILE A 1015 -4.21 -37.64 12.51
N ILE A 1016 -4.20 -38.96 12.59
CA ILE A 1016 -4.42 -39.86 11.45
C ILE A 1016 -5.86 -40.39 11.49
N TYR A 1017 -6.53 -40.33 10.35
CA TYR A 1017 -7.91 -40.73 10.14
C TYR A 1017 -8.01 -41.81 9.07
N PRO A 1018 -8.04 -43.09 9.46
CA PRO A 1018 -8.46 -44.16 8.59
C PRO A 1018 -9.96 -44.06 8.31
N TRP A 1019 -10.35 -44.08 7.05
CA TRP A 1019 -11.75 -43.91 6.64
C TRP A 1019 -12.09 -44.74 5.39
N SER A 1020 -13.39 -44.91 5.13
CA SER A 1020 -13.92 -45.73 4.03
C SER A 1020 -15.11 -45.05 3.33
N THR A 1021 -15.36 -45.40 2.06
CA THR A 1021 -16.59 -45.05 1.35
C THR A 1021 -17.75 -45.98 1.68
N ASN A 1022 -17.46 -47.21 2.10
CA ASN A 1022 -18.43 -48.28 2.32
C ASN A 1022 -18.50 -48.75 3.78
N PHE A 1023 -19.67 -49.22 4.19
CA PHE A 1023 -19.89 -49.95 5.45
C PHE A 1023 -19.50 -51.42 5.29
N ILE A 1024 -19.44 -52.17 6.40
CA ILE A 1024 -18.93 -53.55 6.45
C ILE A 1024 -19.60 -54.52 5.46
N LYS A 1025 -20.86 -54.27 5.06
CA LYS A 1025 -21.64 -55.14 4.16
C LYS A 1025 -21.09 -55.17 2.73
N ASP A 1026 -20.55 -54.05 2.26
CA ASP A 1026 -20.12 -53.82 0.87
C ASP A 1026 -18.65 -53.36 0.82
N PHE A 1027 -17.86 -53.68 1.86
CA PHE A 1027 -16.51 -53.17 2.05
C PHE A 1027 -15.46 -54.07 1.37
N ASP A 1028 -14.73 -53.48 0.43
CA ASP A 1028 -13.52 -54.07 -0.16
C ASP A 1028 -12.28 -53.46 0.51
N LYS A 1029 -11.51 -54.30 1.21
CA LYS A 1029 -10.32 -53.87 1.97
C LYS A 1029 -9.23 -53.26 1.08
N ASP A 1030 -9.16 -53.68 -0.19
CA ASP A 1030 -8.14 -53.23 -1.12
C ASP A 1030 -8.57 -51.95 -1.86
N GLN A 1031 -9.88 -51.67 -1.93
CA GLN A 1031 -10.44 -50.53 -2.68
C GLN A 1031 -10.99 -49.39 -1.80
N ASP A 1032 -11.48 -49.68 -0.61
CA ASP A 1032 -12.27 -48.70 0.14
C ASP A 1032 -11.50 -47.99 1.24
N ILE A 1033 -10.33 -48.50 1.64
CA ILE A 1033 -9.53 -47.91 2.72
C ILE A 1033 -8.78 -46.69 2.22
N ASN A 1034 -8.92 -45.59 2.95
CA ASN A 1034 -8.18 -44.37 2.73
C ASN A 1034 -7.63 -43.85 4.05
N ILE A 1035 -6.42 -43.29 3.99
CA ILE A 1035 -5.83 -42.60 5.13
C ILE A 1035 -5.90 -41.12 4.85
N GLY A 1036 -6.52 -40.34 5.72
CA GLY A 1036 -6.28 -38.91 5.77
C GLY A 1036 -5.66 -38.50 7.10
N TRP A 1037 -5.37 -37.22 7.22
CA TRP A 1037 -4.68 -36.68 8.36
C TRP A 1037 -5.15 -35.25 8.66
N GLN A 1038 -4.91 -34.82 9.88
CA GLN A 1038 -4.99 -33.44 10.32
C GLN A 1038 -3.68 -33.09 11.02
N ILE A 1039 -3.17 -31.90 10.79
CA ILE A 1039 -2.02 -31.37 11.54
C ILE A 1039 -2.42 -30.10 12.24
N ILE A 1040 -1.97 -29.89 13.46
CA ILE A 1040 -2.14 -28.65 14.23
C ILE A 1040 -0.76 -28.16 14.62
N THR A 1041 -0.38 -27.00 14.10
CA THR A 1041 0.84 -26.30 14.49
C THR A 1041 0.53 -25.34 15.64
N PRO A 1042 1.28 -25.33 16.74
CA PRO A 1042 1.18 -24.28 17.74
C PRO A 1042 1.58 -22.93 17.13
N PRO A 1043 1.13 -21.81 17.72
CA PRO A 1043 1.54 -20.49 17.24
C PRO A 1043 3.06 -20.33 17.42
N THR A 1044 3.68 -19.69 16.45
CA THR A 1044 5.13 -19.45 16.45
C THR A 1044 5.52 -18.12 17.11
N ARG A 1045 4.52 -17.36 17.59
CA ARG A 1045 4.62 -16.03 18.22
C ARG A 1045 3.57 -15.88 19.33
N ASP A 1046 3.84 -15.00 20.29
CA ASP A 1046 2.83 -14.58 21.26
C ASP A 1046 1.88 -13.53 20.65
N GLU A 1047 0.69 -13.35 21.24
CA GLU A 1047 -0.37 -12.43 20.75
C GLU A 1047 -0.01 -10.95 20.87
N ASP A 1048 0.98 -10.65 21.71
CA ASP A 1048 1.49 -9.31 21.98
C ASP A 1048 2.92 -9.11 21.45
N ASP A 1049 3.46 -10.08 20.68
CA ASP A 1049 4.75 -9.91 20.00
C ASP A 1049 4.57 -8.96 18.82
N ASP A 1050 5.25 -7.80 18.87
CA ASP A 1050 5.35 -6.88 17.74
C ASP A 1050 5.80 -7.61 16.47
N ASP A 1051 5.27 -7.18 15.33
CA ASP A 1051 5.48 -7.67 13.96
C ASP A 1051 6.94 -7.53 13.45
N LYS A 1052 7.94 -7.58 14.33
CA LYS A 1052 9.34 -7.75 13.97
C LYS A 1052 9.50 -9.16 13.38
N LEU A 1053 9.28 -9.24 12.08
CA LEU A 1053 9.62 -10.36 11.21
C LEU A 1053 10.83 -11.11 11.77
N VAL A 1054 10.69 -12.42 11.93
CA VAL A 1054 11.72 -13.37 12.42
C VAL A 1054 13.01 -13.33 11.56
N PHE A 1055 13.02 -12.51 10.51
CA PHE A 1055 14.07 -12.38 9.52
C PHE A 1055 14.90 -11.09 9.60
N SER A 1056 14.85 -10.35 10.72
CA SER A 1056 15.68 -9.16 11.01
C SER A 1056 17.19 -9.41 11.18
N LYS A 1057 17.79 -10.31 10.37
CA LYS A 1057 19.24 -10.34 10.14
C LYS A 1057 19.54 -9.43 8.93
N ALA A 1058 20.66 -8.70 8.98
CA ALA A 1058 21.11 -7.81 7.91
C ALA A 1058 21.04 -8.51 6.54
N LEU A 1059 20.56 -7.85 5.49
CA LEU A 1059 20.46 -8.43 4.13
C LEU A 1059 21.76 -8.29 3.34
N ASN A 1060 22.91 -8.40 4.00
CA ASN A 1060 24.21 -8.46 3.33
C ASN A 1060 24.50 -9.87 2.81
N GLN A 1061 25.40 -9.98 1.83
CA GLN A 1061 25.78 -11.22 1.16
C GLN A 1061 26.03 -12.41 2.12
N PRO A 1062 26.75 -12.29 3.25
CA PRO A 1062 26.96 -13.41 4.17
C PRO A 1062 25.68 -13.92 4.87
N SER A 1063 24.75 -13.01 5.17
CA SER A 1063 23.49 -13.37 5.84
C SER A 1063 22.48 -13.96 4.86
N ARG A 1064 22.59 -13.59 3.57
CA ARG A 1064 21.84 -14.21 2.47
C ARG A 1064 22.45 -15.54 2.07
N GLU A 1065 23.77 -15.69 1.99
CA GLU A 1065 24.45 -16.97 1.74
C GLU A 1065 24.15 -17.98 2.84
N LEU A 1066 24.20 -17.57 4.11
CA LEU A 1066 23.74 -18.41 5.22
C LEU A 1066 22.27 -18.80 5.05
N ARG A 1067 21.41 -17.83 4.66
CA ARG A 1067 19.98 -18.08 4.44
C ARG A 1067 19.73 -18.95 3.20
N ASP A 1068 20.48 -18.81 2.12
CA ASP A 1068 20.32 -19.55 0.87
C ASP A 1068 20.97 -20.93 0.93
N GLU A 1069 22.06 -21.11 1.67
CA GLU A 1069 22.60 -22.42 2.02
C GLU A 1069 21.62 -23.15 2.94
N GLU A 1070 21.13 -22.50 4.00
CA GLU A 1070 20.03 -23.01 4.83
C GLU A 1070 18.82 -23.35 3.94
N LEU A 1071 18.34 -22.44 3.09
CA LEU A 1071 17.18 -22.66 2.22
C LEU A 1071 17.42 -23.75 1.16
N LYS A 1072 18.59 -23.84 0.51
CA LYS A 1072 18.91 -24.88 -0.47
C LYS A 1072 18.97 -26.26 0.18
N GLU A 1073 19.52 -26.36 1.39
CA GLU A 1073 19.56 -27.60 2.17
C GLU A 1073 18.17 -27.97 2.76
N ILE A 1074 17.30 -26.97 2.95
CA ILE A 1074 15.93 -27.11 3.47
C ILE A 1074 14.90 -27.42 2.36
N PHE A 1075 15.09 -26.90 1.15
CA PHE A 1075 14.17 -27.02 0.01
C PHE A 1075 14.69 -27.93 -1.12
N ASN A 1076 15.75 -28.71 -0.88
CA ASN A 1076 16.20 -29.74 -1.83
C ASN A 1076 15.10 -30.81 -2.02
N LEU A 1077 14.52 -30.86 -3.22
CA LEU A 1077 13.47 -31.79 -3.61
C LEU A 1077 13.97 -33.23 -3.69
N ASP A 1078 15.28 -33.43 -3.89
CA ASP A 1078 15.93 -34.75 -3.97
C ASP A 1078 16.05 -35.43 -2.59
N LEU A 1079 15.71 -34.73 -1.49
CA LEU A 1079 15.64 -35.34 -0.15
C LEU A 1079 14.44 -36.26 0.05
N PHE A 1080 13.41 -36.16 -0.81
CA PHE A 1080 12.15 -36.92 -0.70
C PHE A 1080 11.75 -37.62 -2.03
N ALA A 1081 12.62 -37.58 -3.04
CA ALA A 1081 12.51 -38.34 -4.28
C ALA A 1081 13.20 -39.70 -4.09
#